data_AF-A0A847GJP9-F1
#
_entry.id   AF-A0A847GJP9-F1
#
_cell.length_a   1.000
_cell.length_b   1.000
_cell.length_c   1.000
_cell.angle_alpha   90.00
_cell.angle_beta   90.00
_cell.angle_gamma   90.00
#
_symmetry.space_group_name_H-M   'P 1'
#
loop_
_entity.id
_entity.type
_entity.pdbx_description
1 polymer ?
#
loop_
_entity_poly.entity_id
_entity_poly.type
_entity_poly.pdbx_seq_one_letter_code
_entity_poly.pdbx_strand_id
1 'polypeptide(L)'
;MQRQPSILWRAAGLIAVGLSLGAQGPPALAAQAAAARFCTGRGVAGSSGDSHSLQLARRWQPVVEWRFERGLGDWEVKNHQAALKIESADVPDGGRALLVHRDDAETDTAFELASRPLPVAEGALCRLTIAVAHTLDLNMAQGHNESFLNQVRWLDREGRTVEATPFRFTGAGDAVGYDVTVETRAPRGAVAAIVQIGFDSPNLFGQRQFQLRGVAWATQPDPPLFVADGELVSRPQRLAGPDGPVQISWQAAAPAGTSVKFQVRSAADAAGGPRDWTPFAGPDAALGSYFTASGGALPDIHAGHAWFQYRLVLGTTRPAVTPEVRQVRLGDQGRWIEDRGWLGPDTEPPRLVDCAPRRTDDAGQPLVFSLSDGPDGVGVDGGAVQVLLDGQPITAPWKRDGAAFRCELPEPLKPVCGLAAIEDWSISNYNSALTIRSGPPREPGGGNSIVVRRQGAQTDTALALVSPAVSVQEGATYQISVWSRHTMDLRRAGGRGDSSSAVCWRNAAGNPLGAPLPLDLGGPSPEWRQVQLQATAPPGAAAAVMRLGWDYPDIVSGDEAAFADPVFAGPHPESGVQPNLHRVLVKARDFAGNTCEQPWWILVQPPPTAGITTIRDDGVVLVDGRPLFPIGLYSVWKREHNGHDFDRCMTELRDAGFNTIHTYHAQRDAELQEFYAAADRHGLRVIIAPRGGANNCDPQTAVGTVVEECCQPALLAWYLADDTASHISADDLRRVHRAVRDVDPFHVTVQADGVFAGSRGPTRSRYSDYVDSTDAFLPELYPIRSDDDCEVADVTRDMKLIGEDLRDAGRRAPVWAIIQDFEGWGWKRYPTEAETRVMTYLAVIHGATGITYYTYGGTGLNHGVTHDPQVWAGLKRISRQLARLHDVLVQRAPEQSQQVEILSGPRVAGHGFASLSTLLKQHQGRHYLLAANAARSAVRARITAGAASGPVEALFEDRQVSAQAGVWEDDFAPYAVHVYCW
;
A
#
# COMPACT_ATOMS: atom_id res chain seq x y z
N MET A 1 4.22 -82.73 2.74
CA MET A 1 4.38 -83.19 1.35
C MET A 1 3.03 -83.02 0.65
N GLN A 2 3.03 -82.34 -0.51
CA GLN A 2 1.98 -82.30 -1.54
C GLN A 2 0.64 -81.52 -1.34
N ARG A 3 0.51 -80.53 -2.25
CA ARG A 3 -0.60 -80.20 -3.18
C ARG A 3 -1.89 -79.53 -2.66
N GLN A 4 -2.17 -78.36 -3.29
CA GLN A 4 -3.45 -77.65 -3.52
C GLN A 4 -4.63 -78.58 -3.89
N PRO A 5 -5.94 -78.19 -3.81
CA PRO A 5 -6.52 -76.95 -4.40
C PRO A 5 -7.85 -76.36 -3.81
N SER A 6 -8.33 -75.30 -4.48
CA SER A 6 -9.62 -74.56 -4.53
C SER A 6 -10.93 -75.17 -3.98
N ILE A 7 -11.90 -74.32 -3.54
CA ILE A 7 -13.29 -74.14 -4.07
C ILE A 7 -14.25 -73.34 -3.14
N LEU A 8 -15.03 -72.42 -3.77
CA LEU A 8 -16.36 -71.81 -3.53
C LEU A 8 -17.11 -71.91 -2.16
N TRP A 9 -17.84 -70.84 -1.76
CA TRP A 9 -19.30 -70.64 -1.98
C TRP A 9 -19.96 -69.48 -1.16
N ARG A 10 -20.93 -68.82 -1.84
CA ARG A 10 -22.27 -68.30 -1.42
C ARG A 10 -22.48 -67.00 -0.61
N ALA A 11 -23.60 -66.37 -0.98
CA ALA A 11 -24.13 -65.07 -0.60
C ALA A 11 -25.48 -65.18 0.16
N ALA A 12 -25.79 -64.13 0.93
CA ALA A 12 -27.11 -63.55 1.31
C ALA A 12 -26.80 -62.54 2.45
N GLY A 13 -27.29 -61.30 2.58
CA GLY A 13 -28.36 -60.52 1.98
C GLY A 13 -29.01 -59.73 3.12
N LEU A 14 -28.93 -58.38 3.13
CA LEU A 14 -29.81 -57.51 3.92
C LEU A 14 -29.75 -56.06 3.42
N ILE A 15 -30.94 -55.51 3.18
CA ILE A 15 -31.24 -54.18 2.64
C ILE A 15 -31.18 -53.16 3.78
N ALA A 16 -30.54 -52.01 3.55
CA ALA A 16 -30.69 -50.82 4.39
C ALA A 16 -30.81 -49.56 3.51
N VAL A 17 -31.83 -48.78 3.84
CA VAL A 17 -32.36 -47.59 3.16
C VAL A 17 -31.35 -46.43 3.15
N GLY A 18 -31.20 -45.78 2.00
CA GLY A 18 -30.33 -44.62 1.81
C GLY A 18 -30.91 -43.32 2.35
N LEU A 19 -30.15 -42.65 3.21
CA LEU A 19 -30.24 -41.23 3.49
C LEU A 19 -28.90 -40.61 3.09
N SER A 20 -28.90 -39.83 2.01
CA SER A 20 -27.74 -39.07 1.54
C SER A 20 -27.62 -37.78 2.35
N LEU A 21 -26.71 -37.76 3.33
CA LEU A 21 -26.14 -36.52 3.86
C LEU A 21 -24.81 -36.29 3.12
N GLY A 22 -24.76 -35.23 2.33
CA GLY A 22 -23.58 -34.84 1.56
C GLY A 22 -22.45 -34.41 2.50
N ALA A 23 -21.35 -35.16 2.48
CA ALA A 23 -20.09 -34.69 3.02
C ALA A 23 -19.52 -33.65 2.04
N GLN A 24 -19.56 -32.37 2.44
CA GLN A 24 -18.75 -31.34 1.80
C GLN A 24 -17.27 -31.69 2.05
N GLY A 25 -16.53 -31.94 0.97
CA GLY A 25 -15.07 -32.03 1.03
C GLY A 25 -14.44 -30.70 1.49
N PRO A 26 -13.17 -30.71 1.92
CA PRO A 26 -12.52 -29.51 2.42
C PRO A 26 -12.51 -28.39 1.36
N PRO A 27 -12.73 -27.12 1.76
CA PRO A 27 -12.96 -25.99 0.86
C PRO A 27 -11.83 -25.73 -0.15
N ALA A 28 -10.59 -26.06 0.19
CA ALA A 28 -9.42 -25.89 -0.69
C ALA A 28 -9.44 -26.81 -1.93
N LEU A 29 -9.93 -28.05 -1.79
CA LEU A 29 -10.06 -28.99 -2.91
C LEU A 29 -11.22 -28.61 -3.84
N ALA A 30 -12.29 -28.04 -3.29
CA ALA A 30 -13.40 -27.49 -4.06
C ALA A 30 -12.99 -26.23 -4.85
N ALA A 31 -12.15 -25.36 -4.27
CA ALA A 31 -11.60 -24.19 -4.93
C ALA A 31 -10.66 -24.55 -6.10
N GLN A 32 -9.76 -25.53 -5.92
CA GLN A 32 -8.92 -26.03 -7.02
C GLN A 32 -9.73 -26.66 -8.16
N ALA A 33 -10.81 -27.39 -7.83
CA ALA A 33 -11.72 -27.96 -8.82
C ALA A 33 -12.55 -26.89 -9.55
N ALA A 34 -12.87 -25.77 -8.88
CA ALA A 34 -13.55 -24.62 -9.48
C ALA A 34 -12.61 -23.83 -10.40
N ALA A 35 -11.40 -23.47 -9.95
CA ALA A 35 -10.39 -22.80 -10.78
C ALA A 35 -10.07 -23.61 -12.05
N ALA A 36 -10.01 -24.94 -11.93
CA ALA A 36 -9.78 -25.84 -13.05
C ALA A 36 -10.87 -25.79 -14.15
N ARG A 37 -12.07 -25.28 -13.83
CA ARG A 37 -13.15 -25.04 -14.79
C ARG A 37 -12.97 -23.74 -15.57
N PHE A 38 -12.16 -22.78 -15.15
CA PHE A 38 -12.13 -21.44 -15.76
C PHE A 38 -10.81 -21.07 -16.43
N CYS A 39 -9.67 -21.52 -15.91
CA CYS A 39 -8.39 -21.40 -16.64
C CYS A 39 -7.38 -22.37 -16.04
N THR A 40 -6.66 -23.12 -16.89
CA THR A 40 -5.57 -24.00 -16.43
C THR A 40 -4.46 -24.05 -17.45
N GLY A 41 -3.22 -24.19 -16.99
CA GLY A 41 -2.06 -24.44 -17.84
C GLY A 41 -1.21 -25.57 -17.28
N ARG A 42 -0.81 -26.51 -18.14
CA ARG A 42 0.12 -27.60 -17.83
C ARG A 42 1.14 -27.73 -18.94
N GLY A 43 2.44 -27.69 -18.62
CA GLY A 43 3.49 -27.93 -19.61
C GLY A 43 3.55 -26.86 -20.73
N VAL A 44 3.04 -25.67 -20.48
CA VAL A 44 3.08 -24.49 -21.36
C VAL A 44 3.71 -23.30 -20.63
N ALA A 45 4.30 -22.37 -21.37
CA ALA A 45 4.91 -21.14 -20.83
C ALA A 45 4.93 -20.03 -21.90
N GLY A 46 5.09 -18.78 -21.47
CA GLY A 46 5.38 -17.66 -22.37
C GLY A 46 6.74 -17.81 -23.07
N SER A 47 6.89 -17.20 -24.25
CA SER A 47 8.17 -17.08 -24.94
C SER A 47 9.04 -15.96 -24.34
N SER A 48 10.37 -16.11 -24.36
CA SER A 48 11.30 -15.15 -23.75
C SER A 48 11.79 -14.12 -24.77
N GLY A 49 11.71 -12.83 -24.43
CA GLY A 49 12.20 -11.71 -25.26
C GLY A 49 11.12 -11.27 -26.27
N ASP A 50 10.36 -10.24 -25.89
CA ASP A 50 9.36 -9.55 -26.71
C ASP A 50 8.54 -10.44 -27.68
N SER A 51 7.60 -11.21 -27.13
CA SER A 51 6.27 -11.36 -27.73
C SER A 51 5.33 -12.10 -26.78
N HIS A 52 4.08 -11.66 -26.75
CA HIS A 52 2.91 -12.28 -26.12
C HIS A 52 2.58 -13.66 -26.75
N SER A 53 3.52 -14.61 -26.80
CA SER A 53 3.34 -15.91 -27.43
C SER A 53 3.54 -17.08 -26.46
N LEU A 54 2.76 -18.15 -26.69
CA LEU A 54 2.73 -19.36 -25.88
C LEU A 54 3.51 -20.47 -26.58
N GLN A 55 4.30 -21.21 -25.80
CA GLN A 55 5.06 -22.38 -26.25
C GLN A 55 4.97 -23.51 -25.23
N LEU A 56 5.47 -24.69 -25.57
CA LEU A 56 5.73 -25.73 -24.56
C LEU A 56 6.67 -25.18 -23.48
N ALA A 57 6.43 -25.58 -22.23
CA ALA A 57 7.32 -25.25 -21.14
C ALA A 57 8.71 -25.85 -21.38
N ARG A 58 9.73 -25.11 -20.96
CA ARG A 58 11.11 -25.60 -21.00
C ARG A 58 11.27 -26.78 -20.04
N ARG A 59 12.04 -27.78 -20.45
CA ARG A 59 12.53 -28.81 -19.53
C ARG A 59 13.59 -28.20 -18.66
N TRP A 60 13.39 -28.35 -17.36
CA TRP A 60 14.35 -28.00 -16.34
C TRP A 60 15.06 -29.28 -15.92
N GLN A 61 16.39 -29.23 -15.93
CA GLN A 61 17.20 -30.29 -15.36
C GLN A 61 17.36 -29.99 -13.86
N PRO A 62 16.73 -30.76 -12.97
CA PRO A 62 16.91 -30.57 -11.54
C PRO A 62 18.38 -30.80 -11.20
N VAL A 63 19.00 -29.82 -10.53
CA VAL A 63 20.37 -29.92 -10.03
C VAL A 63 20.34 -30.38 -8.59
N VAL A 64 19.50 -29.74 -7.78
CA VAL A 64 19.34 -30.06 -6.37
C VAL A 64 17.94 -29.69 -5.89
N GLU A 65 17.41 -30.48 -4.97
CA GLU A 65 16.17 -30.21 -4.23
C GLU A 65 16.47 -30.43 -2.74
N TRP A 66 16.22 -29.40 -1.94
CA TRP A 66 16.28 -29.46 -0.49
C TRP A 66 14.85 -29.53 0.05
N ARG A 67 14.61 -30.52 0.92
CA ARG A 67 13.36 -30.64 1.68
C ARG A 67 13.67 -30.50 3.16
N PHE A 68 12.94 -29.60 3.80
CA PHE A 68 13.23 -29.17 5.17
C PHE A 68 12.42 -29.91 6.24
N GLU A 69 11.73 -30.99 5.84
CA GLU A 69 10.99 -31.88 6.76
C GLU A 69 11.89 -32.57 7.80
N ARG A 70 13.18 -32.74 7.48
CA ARG A 70 14.17 -33.48 8.29
C ARG A 70 15.26 -32.60 8.89
N GLY A 71 15.14 -31.28 8.78
CA GLY A 71 16.13 -30.32 9.23
C GLY A 71 16.76 -29.51 8.11
N LEU A 72 17.67 -28.63 8.50
CA LEU A 72 18.36 -27.66 7.65
C LEU A 72 19.44 -28.26 6.73
N GLY A 73 19.85 -29.50 7.01
CA GLY A 73 20.90 -30.19 6.25
C GLY A 73 22.26 -29.52 6.40
N ASP A 74 22.88 -29.20 5.27
CA ASP A 74 24.21 -28.60 5.16
C ASP A 74 24.21 -27.10 4.82
N TRP A 75 23.06 -26.44 4.98
CA TRP A 75 22.94 -25.00 4.83
C TRP A 75 23.64 -24.27 5.99
N GLU A 76 24.28 -23.16 5.67
CA GLU A 76 24.87 -22.27 6.66
C GLU A 76 23.79 -21.39 7.28
N VAL A 77 23.88 -21.17 8.59
CA VAL A 77 22.94 -20.34 9.35
C VAL A 77 23.68 -19.19 9.98
N LYS A 78 23.22 -17.97 9.69
CA LYS A 78 23.46 -16.82 10.56
C LYS A 78 22.18 -16.56 11.33
N ASN A 79 22.32 -16.43 12.64
CA ASN A 79 21.24 -16.12 13.55
C ASN A 79 21.75 -15.03 14.49
N HIS A 80 21.32 -13.79 14.26
CA HIS A 80 21.82 -12.64 14.99
C HIS A 80 21.55 -12.84 16.50
N GLN A 81 22.61 -12.72 17.30
CA GLN A 81 22.58 -12.97 18.75
C GLN A 81 22.01 -14.34 19.18
N ALA A 82 21.96 -15.33 18.26
CA ALA A 82 21.28 -16.60 18.47
C ALA A 82 19.81 -16.43 18.96
N ALA A 83 19.16 -15.37 18.51
CA ALA A 83 17.89 -14.91 19.07
C ALA A 83 16.68 -15.68 18.53
N LEU A 84 16.82 -16.36 17.38
CA LEU A 84 15.76 -17.15 16.75
C LEU A 84 15.91 -18.66 16.98
N LYS A 85 14.77 -19.35 17.09
CA LYS A 85 14.68 -20.80 16.96
C LYS A 85 14.53 -21.15 15.49
N ILE A 86 15.44 -22.00 15.00
CA ILE A 86 15.48 -22.48 13.61
C ILE A 86 15.43 -24.00 13.67
N GLU A 87 14.24 -24.57 13.55
CA GLU A 87 14.00 -25.99 13.81
C GLU A 87 12.97 -26.59 12.86
N SER A 88 12.97 -27.92 12.71
CA SER A 88 11.93 -28.60 11.93
C SER A 88 10.74 -28.93 12.80
N ALA A 89 9.58 -28.36 12.45
CA ALA A 89 8.33 -28.50 13.20
C ALA A 89 7.15 -28.90 12.29
N ASP A 90 6.10 -29.44 12.90
CA ASP A 90 4.84 -29.70 12.22
C ASP A 90 4.09 -28.37 12.03
N VAL A 91 3.48 -28.16 10.85
CA VAL A 91 2.81 -26.89 10.50
C VAL A 91 1.29 -27.06 10.34
N PRO A 92 0.48 -25.99 10.56
CA PRO A 92 -0.99 -26.07 10.61
C PRO A 92 -1.68 -26.67 9.38
N ASP A 93 -1.09 -26.49 8.19
CA ASP A 93 -1.63 -26.97 6.91
C ASP A 93 -1.42 -28.48 6.66
N GLY A 94 -0.85 -29.19 7.65
CA GLY A 94 -0.44 -30.58 7.52
C GLY A 94 0.93 -30.71 6.83
N GLY A 95 1.90 -31.31 7.53
CA GLY A 95 3.27 -31.54 7.05
C GLY A 95 4.34 -31.00 8.01
N ARG A 96 5.62 -31.16 7.64
CA ARG A 96 6.78 -30.60 8.35
C ARG A 96 7.51 -29.57 7.51
N ALA A 97 8.01 -28.52 8.15
CA ALA A 97 8.82 -27.47 7.52
C ALA A 97 9.95 -27.06 8.45
N LEU A 98 10.96 -26.36 7.92
CA LEU A 98 11.85 -25.57 8.75
C LEU A 98 11.10 -24.32 9.19
N LEU A 99 10.99 -24.15 10.49
CA LEU A 99 10.36 -23.04 11.15
C LEU A 99 11.43 -22.10 11.72
N VAL A 100 11.37 -20.84 11.32
CA VAL A 100 12.15 -19.75 11.90
C VAL A 100 11.19 -18.88 12.71
N HIS A 101 11.33 -18.92 14.03
CA HIS A 101 10.43 -18.24 14.96
C HIS A 101 11.15 -17.96 16.28
N ARG A 102 10.47 -17.29 17.18
CA ARG A 102 10.82 -17.26 18.60
C ARG A 102 9.55 -17.01 19.42
N ASP A 103 9.58 -17.45 20.68
CA ASP A 103 8.37 -17.47 21.52
C ASP A 103 8.32 -16.33 22.55
N ASP A 104 9.38 -15.51 22.62
CA ASP A 104 9.60 -14.44 23.60
C ASP A 104 9.40 -13.04 23.01
N ALA A 105 9.76 -12.01 23.79
CA ALA A 105 9.47 -10.61 23.51
C ALA A 105 10.19 -10.08 22.26
N GLU A 106 9.70 -8.93 21.76
CA GLU A 106 10.32 -8.20 20.66
C GLU A 106 11.77 -7.84 21.00
N THR A 107 12.66 -8.19 20.08
CA THR A 107 14.06 -7.79 20.08
C THR A 107 14.51 -7.81 18.63
N ASP A 108 15.67 -7.22 18.39
CA ASP A 108 16.31 -7.27 17.09
C ASP A 108 16.60 -8.73 16.69
N THR A 109 16.10 -9.13 15.54
CA THR A 109 16.22 -10.49 15.02
C THR A 109 16.61 -10.44 13.57
N ALA A 110 17.68 -11.14 13.23
CA ALA A 110 18.06 -11.34 11.84
C ALA A 110 18.45 -12.79 11.64
N PHE A 111 18.07 -13.35 10.50
CA PHE A 111 18.59 -14.65 10.10
C PHE A 111 18.94 -14.70 8.62
N GLU A 112 19.88 -15.58 8.29
CA GLU A 112 20.25 -15.89 6.91
C GLU A 112 20.50 -17.39 6.83
N LEU A 113 19.84 -18.02 5.87
CA LEU A 113 20.08 -19.39 5.45
C LEU A 113 20.80 -19.33 4.10
N ALA A 114 22.01 -19.89 4.03
CA ALA A 114 22.78 -19.92 2.80
C ALA A 114 23.06 -21.35 2.35
N SER A 115 22.76 -21.66 1.08
CA SER A 115 23.10 -22.97 0.52
C SER A 115 24.61 -23.12 0.33
N ARG A 116 25.09 -24.35 0.16
CA ARG A 116 26.44 -24.56 -0.40
C ARG A 116 26.53 -24.00 -1.83
N PRO A 117 27.73 -23.61 -2.29
CA PRO A 117 27.95 -23.20 -3.67
C PRO A 117 27.53 -24.30 -4.65
N LEU A 118 26.57 -23.96 -5.50
CA LEU A 118 26.08 -24.81 -6.59
C LEU A 118 26.92 -24.55 -7.83
N PRO A 119 27.47 -25.57 -8.50
CA PRO A 119 28.17 -25.35 -9.77
C PRO A 119 27.18 -24.83 -10.82
N VAL A 120 27.54 -23.74 -11.50
CA VAL A 120 26.77 -23.18 -12.61
C VAL A 120 27.69 -22.93 -13.80
N ALA A 121 27.15 -23.08 -15.01
CA ALA A 121 27.85 -22.66 -16.21
C ALA A 121 27.50 -21.20 -16.53
N GLU A 122 28.51 -20.42 -16.94
CA GLU A 122 28.31 -19.05 -17.40
C GLU A 122 27.21 -18.97 -18.48
N GLY A 123 26.29 -18.01 -18.34
CA GLY A 123 25.19 -17.79 -19.28
C GLY A 123 24.03 -18.80 -19.19
N ALA A 124 24.16 -19.87 -18.38
CA ALA A 124 23.09 -20.84 -18.17
C ALA A 124 21.87 -20.16 -17.55
N LEU A 125 20.68 -20.50 -18.06
CA LEU A 125 19.43 -20.07 -17.45
C LEU A 125 19.11 -21.00 -16.27
N CYS A 126 18.87 -20.41 -15.11
CA CYS A 126 18.63 -21.09 -13.86
C CYS A 126 17.22 -20.75 -13.35
N ARG A 127 16.58 -21.72 -12.70
CA ARG A 127 15.32 -21.54 -11.98
C ARG A 127 15.51 -21.96 -10.52
N LEU A 128 15.19 -21.05 -9.63
CA LEU A 128 15.06 -21.27 -8.20
C LEU A 128 13.56 -21.30 -7.87
N THR A 129 13.11 -22.36 -7.20
CA THR A 129 11.75 -22.48 -6.67
C THR A 129 11.82 -22.66 -5.16
N ILE A 130 11.07 -21.86 -4.40
CA ILE A 130 11.05 -21.84 -2.94
C ILE A 130 9.63 -22.04 -2.46
N ALA A 131 9.37 -23.16 -1.79
CA ALA A 131 8.09 -23.42 -1.12
C ALA A 131 8.12 -22.83 0.29
N VAL A 132 7.31 -21.81 0.52
CA VAL A 132 7.35 -20.96 1.72
C VAL A 132 5.95 -20.71 2.28
N ALA A 133 5.86 -20.46 3.58
CA ALA A 133 4.69 -19.87 4.22
C ALA A 133 5.15 -18.89 5.29
N HIS A 134 4.38 -17.83 5.55
CA HIS A 134 4.71 -16.88 6.60
C HIS A 134 3.46 -16.19 7.14
N THR A 135 3.56 -15.69 8.37
CA THR A 135 2.52 -14.87 9.03
C THR A 135 2.88 -13.37 9.02
N LEU A 136 3.86 -13.01 8.20
CA LEU A 136 4.46 -11.68 8.10
C LEU A 136 4.05 -11.00 6.80
N ASP A 137 4.07 -9.67 6.77
CA ASP A 137 4.22 -8.96 5.49
C ASP A 137 5.71 -8.91 5.15
N LEU A 138 6.11 -9.65 4.12
CA LEU A 138 7.50 -9.72 3.66
C LEU A 138 7.75 -8.86 2.41
N ASN A 139 6.77 -8.07 1.97
CA ASN A 139 6.97 -7.14 0.85
C ASN A 139 8.05 -6.10 1.16
N MET A 140 8.22 -5.76 2.44
CA MET A 140 9.23 -4.82 2.95
C MET A 140 10.41 -5.51 3.64
N ALA A 141 10.63 -6.80 3.40
CA ALA A 141 11.73 -7.50 4.04
C ALA A 141 13.09 -6.90 3.64
N GLN A 142 13.90 -6.50 4.61
CA GLN A 142 15.20 -5.82 4.42
C GLN A 142 16.32 -6.60 5.11
N GLY A 143 17.51 -6.56 4.51
CA GLY A 143 18.74 -7.04 5.15
C GLY A 143 19.59 -5.89 5.69
N HIS A 144 20.74 -6.24 6.27
CA HIS A 144 21.65 -5.30 6.94
C HIS A 144 23.10 -5.51 6.48
N ASN A 145 23.76 -4.44 6.03
CA ASN A 145 25.20 -4.42 5.67
C ASN A 145 25.65 -5.67 4.88
N GLU A 146 24.96 -5.97 3.78
CA GLU A 146 25.19 -7.10 2.86
C GLU A 146 24.83 -8.51 3.41
N SER A 147 24.26 -8.60 4.62
CA SER A 147 23.77 -9.84 5.22
C SER A 147 22.25 -9.83 5.41
N PHE A 148 21.67 -11.01 5.64
CA PHE A 148 20.24 -11.20 5.87
C PHE A 148 19.40 -10.75 4.66
N LEU A 149 19.83 -11.13 3.46
CA LEU A 149 19.19 -10.75 2.20
C LEU A 149 18.60 -11.96 1.49
N ASN A 150 17.50 -11.73 0.78
CA ASN A 150 16.90 -12.68 -0.15
C ASN A 150 17.52 -12.49 -1.54
N GLN A 151 18.48 -13.35 -1.90
CA GLN A 151 19.20 -13.23 -3.18
C GLN A 151 19.87 -14.51 -3.64
N VAL A 152 20.15 -14.59 -4.93
CA VAL A 152 21.10 -15.52 -5.53
C VAL A 152 22.43 -14.81 -5.68
N ARG A 153 23.46 -15.22 -4.95
CA ARG A 153 24.83 -14.71 -5.09
C ARG A 153 25.61 -15.53 -6.12
N TRP A 154 26.21 -14.84 -7.09
CA TRP A 154 27.01 -15.46 -8.15
C TRP A 154 28.50 -15.34 -7.84
N LEU A 155 29.24 -16.44 -7.91
CA LEU A 155 30.65 -16.50 -7.53
C LEU A 155 31.56 -16.80 -8.72
N ASP A 156 32.74 -16.16 -8.74
CA ASP A 156 33.84 -16.48 -9.66
C ASP A 156 34.63 -17.73 -9.21
N ARG A 157 35.68 -18.10 -9.96
CA ARG A 157 36.56 -19.24 -9.64
C ARG A 157 37.34 -19.09 -8.34
N GLU A 158 37.53 -17.85 -7.90
CA GLU A 158 38.21 -17.51 -6.65
C GLU A 158 37.22 -17.42 -5.47
N GLY A 159 35.92 -17.64 -5.70
CA GLY A 159 34.86 -17.59 -4.68
C GLY A 159 34.37 -16.19 -4.34
N ARG A 160 34.70 -15.17 -5.14
CA ARG A 160 34.25 -13.77 -4.93
C ARG A 160 32.92 -13.53 -5.61
N THR A 161 32.06 -12.72 -5.00
CA THR A 161 30.78 -12.33 -5.59
C THR A 161 31.01 -11.46 -6.83
N VAL A 162 30.48 -11.89 -7.98
CA VAL A 162 30.50 -11.12 -9.24
C VAL A 162 29.24 -10.26 -9.37
N GLU A 163 28.10 -10.83 -8.97
CA GLU A 163 26.79 -10.18 -9.01
C GLU A 163 25.86 -10.84 -7.97
N ALA A 164 24.74 -10.20 -7.64
CA ALA A 164 23.66 -10.80 -6.88
C ALA A 164 22.31 -10.50 -7.52
N THR A 165 21.45 -11.53 -7.63
CA THR A 165 20.08 -11.40 -8.13
C THR A 165 19.11 -11.43 -6.94
N PRO A 166 18.50 -10.29 -6.55
CA PRO A 166 17.57 -10.25 -5.43
C PRO A 166 16.22 -10.91 -5.78
N PHE A 167 15.50 -11.39 -4.76
CA PHE A 167 14.11 -11.83 -4.87
C PHE A 167 13.29 -11.43 -3.64
N ARG A 168 11.96 -11.45 -3.75
CA ARG A 168 11.03 -11.08 -2.66
C ARG A 168 9.98 -12.17 -2.43
N PHE A 169 9.38 -12.15 -1.24
CA PHE A 169 8.24 -12.96 -0.86
C PHE A 169 6.99 -12.08 -0.97
N THR A 170 6.06 -12.42 -1.87
CA THR A 170 4.92 -11.57 -2.25
C THR A 170 3.55 -12.13 -1.83
N GLY A 171 3.53 -13.25 -1.10
CA GLY A 171 2.28 -13.85 -0.60
C GLY A 171 1.66 -13.05 0.55
N ALA A 172 0.34 -13.16 0.72
CA ALA A 172 -0.34 -12.62 1.89
C ALA A 172 0.17 -13.31 3.17
N GLY A 173 0.36 -12.57 4.26
CA GLY A 173 0.86 -13.08 5.54
C GLY A 173 -0.14 -13.92 6.32
N ASP A 174 -0.81 -14.88 5.68
CA ASP A 174 -1.93 -15.66 6.23
C ASP A 174 -1.58 -17.12 6.57
N ALA A 175 -0.28 -17.46 6.58
CA ALA A 175 0.26 -18.80 6.78
C ALA A 175 -0.11 -19.83 5.71
N VAL A 176 -0.76 -19.44 4.62
CA VAL A 176 -1.04 -20.35 3.49
C VAL A 176 0.24 -20.52 2.67
N GLY A 177 0.66 -21.77 2.47
CA GLY A 177 1.87 -22.08 1.70
C GLY A 177 1.75 -21.74 0.20
N TYR A 178 2.80 -21.13 -0.36
CA TYR A 178 2.92 -20.81 -1.79
C TYR A 178 4.36 -21.01 -2.30
N ASP A 179 4.53 -21.00 -3.62
CA ASP A 179 5.83 -21.15 -4.28
C ASP A 179 6.32 -19.80 -4.84
N VAL A 180 7.54 -19.40 -4.48
CA VAL A 180 8.28 -18.32 -5.16
C VAL A 180 9.15 -18.92 -6.24
N THR A 181 9.04 -18.42 -7.48
CA THR A 181 9.90 -18.83 -8.59
C THR A 181 10.73 -17.67 -9.10
N VAL A 182 12.05 -17.85 -9.15
CA VAL A 182 13.02 -16.88 -9.67
C VAL A 182 13.73 -17.49 -10.87
N GLU A 183 13.67 -16.84 -12.02
CA GLU A 183 14.40 -17.22 -13.22
C GLU A 183 15.48 -16.18 -13.54
N THR A 184 16.72 -16.62 -13.67
CA THR A 184 17.87 -15.72 -13.87
C THR A 184 18.99 -16.42 -14.65
N ARG A 185 19.78 -15.65 -15.41
CA ARG A 185 20.95 -16.17 -16.12
C ARG A 185 22.20 -15.99 -15.27
N ALA A 186 23.04 -17.02 -15.24
CA ALA A 186 24.36 -16.90 -14.62
C ALA A 186 25.16 -15.81 -15.34
N PRO A 187 25.65 -14.78 -14.62
CA PRO A 187 26.36 -13.66 -15.22
C PRO A 187 27.73 -14.09 -15.73
N ARG A 188 28.33 -13.22 -16.56
CA ARG A 188 29.65 -13.47 -17.15
C ARG A 188 30.69 -13.70 -16.04
N GLY A 189 31.46 -14.79 -16.12
CA GLY A 189 32.47 -15.14 -15.12
C GLY A 189 31.96 -15.94 -13.92
N ALA A 190 30.65 -16.17 -13.78
CA ALA A 190 30.12 -17.00 -12.71
C ALA A 190 30.37 -18.49 -12.95
N VAL A 191 30.87 -19.18 -11.92
CA VAL A 191 31.07 -20.64 -11.90
C VAL A 191 30.31 -21.33 -10.77
N ALA A 192 29.82 -20.56 -9.80
CA ALA A 192 28.96 -21.08 -8.74
C ALA A 192 27.86 -20.08 -8.33
N ALA A 193 26.80 -20.59 -7.71
CA ALA A 193 25.70 -19.81 -7.13
C ALA A 193 25.45 -20.22 -5.67
N ILE A 194 25.14 -19.25 -4.80
CA ILE A 194 24.65 -19.47 -3.44
C ILE A 194 23.23 -18.91 -3.36
N VAL A 195 22.28 -19.73 -2.90
CA VAL A 195 20.93 -19.28 -2.55
C VAL A 195 20.97 -18.75 -1.12
N GLN A 196 20.64 -17.47 -0.93
CA GLN A 196 20.49 -16.85 0.37
C GLN A 196 19.03 -16.48 0.63
N ILE A 197 18.51 -16.93 1.77
CA ILE A 197 17.15 -16.65 2.25
C ILE A 197 17.26 -16.08 3.65
N GLY A 198 16.78 -14.87 3.87
CA GLY A 198 16.92 -14.20 5.16
C GLY A 198 16.43 -12.77 5.13
N PHE A 199 16.24 -12.22 6.31
CA PHE A 199 15.89 -10.82 6.55
C PHE A 199 16.28 -10.41 7.97
N ASP A 200 16.53 -9.11 8.11
CA ASP A 200 16.75 -8.38 9.36
C ASP A 200 15.45 -7.70 9.80
N SER A 201 14.72 -7.10 8.87
CA SER A 201 13.38 -6.56 9.11
C SER A 201 12.37 -7.21 8.17
N PRO A 202 11.13 -7.48 8.59
CA PRO A 202 10.59 -7.31 9.94
C PRO A 202 11.14 -8.30 10.97
N ASN A 203 11.20 -7.89 12.24
CA ASN A 203 11.57 -8.77 13.34
C ASN A 203 10.56 -9.92 13.53
N LEU A 204 11.10 -11.11 13.81
CA LEU A 204 10.38 -12.34 14.10
C LEU A 204 10.22 -12.47 15.62
N PHE A 205 9.00 -12.35 16.14
CA PHE A 205 8.64 -12.57 17.54
C PHE A 205 7.16 -12.92 17.70
N GLY A 206 6.80 -13.59 18.80
CA GLY A 206 5.42 -14.00 19.07
C GLY A 206 4.89 -15.01 18.05
N GLN A 207 3.81 -14.66 17.34
CA GLN A 207 3.20 -15.52 16.30
C GLN A 207 3.82 -15.32 14.91
N ARG A 208 4.79 -14.41 14.78
CA ARG A 208 5.49 -14.16 13.52
C ARG A 208 6.44 -15.31 13.25
N GLN A 209 6.20 -16.01 12.15
CA GLN A 209 6.96 -17.17 11.77
C GLN A 209 7.24 -17.14 10.27
N PHE A 210 8.42 -17.61 9.92
CA PHE A 210 8.81 -17.89 8.55
C PHE A 210 9.00 -19.40 8.41
N GLN A 211 8.31 -19.99 7.44
CA GLN A 211 8.32 -21.43 7.20
C GLN A 211 8.92 -21.71 5.83
N LEU A 212 9.95 -22.56 5.80
CA LEU A 212 10.58 -23.02 4.57
C LEU A 212 10.35 -24.53 4.42
N ARG A 213 9.59 -24.92 3.39
CA ARG A 213 9.27 -26.33 3.12
C ARG A 213 10.27 -26.97 2.18
N GLY A 214 10.64 -26.25 1.12
CA GLY A 214 11.54 -26.77 0.10
C GLY A 214 12.20 -25.67 -0.71
N VAL A 215 13.40 -25.96 -1.19
CA VAL A 215 14.12 -25.13 -2.15
C VAL A 215 14.58 -26.04 -3.28
N ALA A 216 14.29 -25.70 -4.51
CA ALA A 216 14.73 -26.45 -5.68
C ALA A 216 15.51 -25.54 -6.62
N TRP A 217 16.65 -26.02 -7.10
CA TRP A 217 17.45 -25.38 -8.13
C TRP A 217 17.51 -26.27 -9.36
N ALA A 218 17.16 -25.69 -10.50
CA ALA A 218 17.22 -26.35 -11.78
C ALA A 218 17.91 -25.48 -12.81
N THR A 219 18.59 -26.11 -13.76
CA THR A 219 19.21 -25.41 -14.88
C THR A 219 18.54 -25.84 -16.18
N GLN A 220 18.56 -24.93 -17.13
CA GLN A 220 18.13 -25.25 -18.48
C GLN A 220 19.30 -25.93 -19.22
N PRO A 221 19.04 -27.06 -19.92
CA PRO A 221 20.02 -27.64 -20.85
C PRO A 221 20.41 -26.64 -21.94
N ASP A 222 21.65 -26.72 -22.41
CA ASP A 222 22.12 -26.00 -23.61
C ASP A 222 22.43 -27.01 -24.73
N PRO A 223 21.69 -27.01 -25.85
CA PRO A 223 20.58 -26.10 -26.18
C PRO A 223 19.30 -26.39 -25.37
N PRO A 224 18.42 -25.39 -25.20
CA PRO A 224 17.10 -25.53 -24.57
C PRO A 224 16.29 -26.73 -25.06
N LEU A 225 15.75 -27.51 -24.11
CA LEU A 225 14.77 -28.56 -24.40
C LEU A 225 13.37 -28.19 -23.87
N PHE A 226 12.34 -28.78 -24.45
CA PHE A 226 10.92 -28.54 -24.15
C PHE A 226 10.20 -29.84 -23.75
N VAL A 227 9.18 -29.73 -22.89
CA VAL A 227 8.34 -30.88 -22.49
C VAL A 227 7.64 -31.48 -23.72
N ALA A 228 7.27 -32.75 -23.66
CA ALA A 228 6.73 -33.46 -24.84
C ALA A 228 5.33 -32.96 -25.26
N ASP A 229 4.52 -32.59 -24.28
CA ASP A 229 3.16 -32.08 -24.46
C ASP A 229 2.85 -30.99 -23.44
N GLY A 230 1.92 -30.12 -23.81
CA GLY A 230 1.37 -29.08 -22.96
C GLY A 230 -0.10 -28.85 -23.28
N GLU A 231 -0.88 -28.53 -22.26
CA GLU A 231 -2.29 -28.20 -22.36
C GLU A 231 -2.55 -26.84 -21.72
N LEU A 232 -3.41 -26.06 -22.37
CA LEU A 232 -3.96 -24.82 -21.86
C LEU A 232 -5.47 -24.84 -22.03
N VAL A 233 -6.22 -24.52 -20.98
CA VAL A 233 -7.62 -24.10 -21.08
C VAL A 233 -7.65 -22.59 -20.95
N SER A 234 -8.15 -21.90 -21.99
CA SER A 234 -8.26 -20.44 -22.00
C SER A 234 -9.21 -19.94 -20.91
N ARG A 235 -9.05 -18.67 -20.55
CA ARG A 235 -10.05 -17.94 -19.78
C ARG A 235 -11.40 -17.91 -20.53
N PRO A 236 -12.55 -17.76 -19.85
CA PRO A 236 -13.84 -17.57 -20.51
C PRO A 236 -13.85 -16.32 -21.39
N GLN A 237 -14.12 -16.49 -22.67
CA GLN A 237 -14.18 -15.42 -23.67
C GLN A 237 -15.63 -15.12 -24.03
N ARG A 238 -16.07 -13.86 -23.90
CA ARG A 238 -17.47 -13.47 -24.17
C ARG A 238 -17.67 -12.87 -25.55
N LEU A 239 -18.48 -13.52 -26.40
CA LEU A 239 -18.95 -13.03 -27.70
C LEU A 239 -20.46 -12.79 -27.63
N ALA A 240 -20.89 -11.54 -27.46
CA ALA A 240 -22.30 -11.21 -27.31
C ALA A 240 -23.05 -11.30 -28.66
N GLY A 241 -24.04 -12.20 -28.75
CA GLY A 241 -24.99 -12.27 -29.87
C GLY A 241 -24.36 -12.53 -31.24
N PRO A 242 -23.70 -13.69 -31.45
CA PRO A 242 -23.22 -14.06 -32.77
C PRO A 242 -24.39 -14.17 -33.76
N ASP A 243 -24.26 -13.49 -34.91
CA ASP A 243 -25.23 -13.41 -36.01
C ASP A 243 -24.97 -14.49 -37.09
N GLY A 244 -23.89 -15.27 -36.92
CA GLY A 244 -23.52 -16.36 -37.79
C GLY A 244 -22.73 -17.48 -37.08
N PRO A 245 -22.30 -18.51 -37.82
CA PRO A 245 -21.48 -19.59 -37.27
C PRO A 245 -20.13 -19.04 -36.80
N VAL A 246 -19.88 -19.19 -35.50
CA VAL A 246 -18.62 -18.78 -34.88
C VAL A 246 -17.47 -19.63 -35.44
N GLN A 247 -16.30 -19.04 -35.61
CA GLN A 247 -15.09 -19.68 -36.10
C GLN A 247 -13.96 -19.55 -35.08
N ILE A 248 -13.05 -20.52 -35.09
CA ILE A 248 -11.77 -20.43 -34.39
C ILE A 248 -10.63 -20.24 -35.39
N SER A 249 -9.80 -19.23 -35.15
CA SER A 249 -8.58 -18.95 -35.92
C SER A 249 -7.42 -18.70 -34.98
N TRP A 250 -6.20 -19.00 -35.39
CA TRP A 250 -4.99 -18.71 -34.63
C TRP A 250 -3.82 -18.44 -35.56
N GLN A 251 -2.82 -17.74 -35.00
CA GLN A 251 -1.51 -17.56 -35.59
C GLN A 251 -0.51 -18.40 -34.81
N ALA A 252 0.10 -19.39 -35.46
CA ALA A 252 1.08 -20.25 -34.84
C ALA A 252 2.22 -20.60 -35.80
N ALA A 253 3.42 -20.74 -35.25
CA ALA A 253 4.54 -21.41 -35.90
C ALA A 253 4.60 -22.85 -35.38
N ALA A 254 4.41 -23.82 -36.27
CA ALA A 254 4.51 -25.24 -35.94
C ALA A 254 5.62 -25.88 -36.80
N PRO A 255 6.90 -25.80 -36.37
CA PRO A 255 8.00 -26.46 -37.06
C PRO A 255 7.77 -27.97 -37.21
N ALA A 256 8.47 -28.61 -38.16
CA ALA A 256 8.37 -30.06 -38.37
C ALA A 256 8.57 -30.85 -37.06
N GLY A 257 7.72 -31.84 -36.79
CA GLY A 257 7.75 -32.62 -35.55
C GLY A 257 7.10 -31.93 -34.34
N THR A 258 6.41 -30.80 -34.54
CA THR A 258 5.56 -30.17 -33.52
C THR A 258 4.09 -30.20 -33.95
N SER A 259 3.17 -30.03 -33.01
CA SER A 259 1.73 -29.97 -33.29
C SER A 259 1.04 -28.91 -32.44
N VAL A 260 0.07 -28.24 -33.05
CA VAL A 260 -0.86 -27.30 -32.41
C VAL A 260 -2.27 -27.80 -32.70
N LYS A 261 -3.07 -28.01 -31.65
CA LYS A 261 -4.44 -28.53 -31.77
C LYS A 261 -5.37 -27.82 -30.80
N PHE A 262 -6.62 -27.60 -31.20
CA PHE A 262 -7.62 -26.97 -30.36
C PHE A 262 -8.88 -27.82 -30.21
N GLN A 263 -9.55 -27.69 -29.08
CA GLN A 263 -10.97 -28.01 -28.91
C GLN A 263 -11.67 -26.76 -28.38
N VAL A 264 -12.97 -26.63 -28.63
CA VAL A 264 -13.76 -25.51 -28.12
C VAL A 264 -14.91 -26.05 -27.29
N ARG A 265 -15.26 -25.31 -26.24
CA ARG A 265 -16.52 -25.44 -25.54
C ARG A 265 -17.17 -24.08 -25.41
N SER A 266 -18.46 -24.09 -25.11
CA SER A 266 -19.25 -22.87 -25.03
C SER A 266 -20.32 -22.98 -23.94
N ALA A 267 -20.86 -21.84 -23.52
CA ALA A 267 -21.98 -21.77 -22.61
C ALA A 267 -22.94 -20.63 -22.99
N ALA A 268 -24.22 -20.80 -22.68
CA ALA A 268 -25.18 -19.71 -22.71
C ALA A 268 -24.82 -18.65 -21.66
N ASP A 269 -25.18 -17.39 -21.92
CA ASP A 269 -25.08 -16.31 -20.93
C ASP A 269 -26.15 -16.51 -19.85
N ALA A 270 -25.73 -16.50 -18.59
CA ALA A 270 -26.61 -16.42 -17.44
C ALA A 270 -26.17 -15.25 -16.57
N ALA A 271 -26.93 -14.15 -16.61
CA ALA A 271 -26.69 -12.93 -15.84
C ALA A 271 -25.26 -12.37 -15.99
N GLY A 272 -24.67 -12.44 -17.18
CA GLY A 272 -23.32 -11.95 -17.46
C GLY A 272 -22.20 -12.92 -17.10
N GLY A 273 -22.49 -14.21 -16.96
CA GLY A 273 -21.51 -15.29 -16.77
C GLY A 273 -21.84 -16.57 -17.54
N PRO A 274 -20.87 -17.49 -17.70
CA PRO A 274 -21.12 -18.80 -18.30
C PRO A 274 -21.91 -19.70 -17.34
N ARG A 275 -23.00 -20.33 -17.83
CA ARG A 275 -23.81 -21.29 -17.05
C ARG A 275 -23.23 -22.70 -17.08
N ASP A 276 -23.82 -23.57 -17.91
CA ASP A 276 -23.41 -24.95 -18.08
C ASP A 276 -22.54 -25.04 -19.34
N TRP A 277 -21.27 -25.35 -19.16
CA TRP A 277 -20.36 -25.55 -20.28
C TRP A 277 -20.71 -26.81 -21.06
N THR A 278 -20.70 -26.71 -22.38
CA THR A 278 -20.63 -27.90 -23.23
C THR A 278 -19.33 -28.68 -22.95
N PRO A 279 -19.24 -29.96 -23.32
CA PRO A 279 -17.95 -30.62 -23.41
C PRO A 279 -17.03 -29.90 -24.41
N PHE A 280 -15.71 -30.09 -24.26
CA PHE A 280 -14.75 -29.71 -25.30
C PHE A 280 -14.92 -30.63 -26.51
N ALA A 281 -15.05 -30.04 -27.68
CA ALA A 281 -15.23 -30.75 -28.95
C ALA A 281 -14.38 -30.15 -30.07
N GLY A 282 -14.06 -30.98 -31.07
CA GLY A 282 -13.45 -30.53 -32.32
C GLY A 282 -14.48 -30.18 -33.40
N PRO A 283 -14.09 -30.08 -34.68
CA PRO A 283 -14.93 -29.55 -35.77
C PRO A 283 -16.18 -30.38 -36.10
N ASP A 284 -16.23 -31.65 -35.69
CA ASP A 284 -17.32 -32.60 -35.93
C ASP A 284 -18.19 -32.87 -34.69
N ALA A 285 -18.08 -32.00 -33.67
CA ALA A 285 -18.69 -32.15 -32.34
C ALA A 285 -18.24 -33.38 -31.52
N ALA A 286 -17.24 -34.15 -31.98
CA ALA A 286 -16.72 -35.28 -31.23
C ALA A 286 -15.74 -34.83 -30.12
N LEU A 287 -15.83 -35.47 -28.95
CA LEU A 287 -14.99 -35.17 -27.78
C LEU A 287 -13.51 -35.50 -27.98
N GLY A 288 -13.20 -36.41 -28.91
CA GLY A 288 -11.85 -36.86 -29.22
C GLY A 288 -11.23 -36.18 -30.44
N SER A 289 -11.98 -35.35 -31.17
CA SER A 289 -11.48 -34.66 -32.35
C SER A 289 -10.91 -33.27 -31.98
N TYR A 290 -10.11 -32.72 -32.88
CA TYR A 290 -9.41 -31.45 -32.67
C TYR A 290 -9.42 -30.62 -33.96
N PHE A 291 -9.51 -29.31 -33.79
CA PHE A 291 -9.15 -28.36 -34.83
C PHE A 291 -7.63 -28.37 -35.01
N THR A 292 -7.18 -28.73 -36.20
CA THR A 292 -5.75 -28.78 -36.59
C THR A 292 -5.39 -27.75 -37.66
N ALA A 293 -6.40 -27.05 -38.21
CA ALA A 293 -6.24 -25.97 -39.18
C ALA A 293 -6.98 -24.71 -38.70
N SER A 294 -6.36 -23.56 -38.90
CA SER A 294 -6.89 -22.25 -38.51
C SER A 294 -8.04 -21.82 -39.42
N GLY A 295 -9.08 -21.20 -38.85
CA GLY A 295 -10.26 -20.70 -39.58
C GLY A 295 -11.44 -21.68 -39.67
N GLY A 296 -11.44 -22.74 -38.85
CA GLY A 296 -12.53 -23.72 -38.82
C GLY A 296 -13.80 -23.16 -38.18
N ALA A 297 -14.96 -23.47 -38.76
CA ALA A 297 -16.25 -23.18 -38.16
C ALA A 297 -16.51 -24.10 -36.96
N LEU A 298 -17.10 -23.55 -35.90
CA LEU A 298 -17.52 -24.30 -34.73
C LEU A 298 -18.81 -25.10 -35.05
N PRO A 299 -18.94 -26.34 -34.55
CA PRO A 299 -20.15 -27.15 -34.76
C PRO A 299 -21.38 -26.58 -34.04
N ASP A 300 -22.57 -27.01 -34.48
CA ASP A 300 -23.88 -26.50 -34.02
C ASP A 300 -24.13 -26.63 -32.50
N ILE A 301 -23.39 -27.49 -31.79
CA ILE A 301 -23.44 -27.59 -30.31
C ILE A 301 -23.07 -26.26 -29.62
N HIS A 302 -22.42 -25.34 -30.35
CA HIS A 302 -22.05 -24.01 -29.87
C HIS A 302 -23.00 -22.89 -30.34
N ALA A 303 -24.03 -23.21 -31.13
CA ALA A 303 -24.92 -22.20 -31.71
C ALA A 303 -25.75 -21.47 -30.64
N GLY A 304 -25.85 -20.14 -30.74
CA GLY A 304 -26.60 -19.30 -29.81
C GLY A 304 -25.94 -19.09 -28.44
N HIS A 305 -24.75 -19.63 -28.21
CA HIS A 305 -23.99 -19.40 -26.98
C HIS A 305 -23.20 -18.09 -27.05
N ALA A 306 -22.94 -17.50 -25.87
CA ALA A 306 -22.26 -16.22 -25.73
C ALA A 306 -20.87 -16.33 -25.10
N TRP A 307 -20.59 -17.45 -24.43
CA TRP A 307 -19.31 -17.69 -23.76
C TRP A 307 -18.59 -18.84 -24.42
N PHE A 308 -17.29 -18.68 -24.64
CA PHE A 308 -16.44 -19.65 -25.32
C PHE A 308 -15.14 -19.86 -24.56
N GLN A 309 -14.62 -21.08 -24.61
CA GLN A 309 -13.28 -21.40 -24.16
C GLN A 309 -12.65 -22.36 -25.14
N TYR A 310 -11.35 -22.20 -25.36
CA TYR A 310 -10.58 -23.16 -26.11
C TYR A 310 -9.66 -23.96 -25.19
N ARG A 311 -9.54 -25.24 -25.47
CA ARG A 311 -8.45 -26.07 -24.99
C ARG A 311 -7.40 -26.13 -26.09
N LEU A 312 -6.22 -25.62 -25.82
CA LEU A 312 -5.05 -25.71 -26.67
C LEU A 312 -4.18 -26.88 -26.20
N VAL A 313 -3.80 -27.74 -27.13
CA VAL A 313 -2.84 -28.83 -26.91
C VAL A 313 -1.65 -28.61 -27.83
N LEU A 314 -0.48 -28.47 -27.22
CA LEU A 314 0.82 -28.37 -27.89
C LEU A 314 1.54 -29.71 -27.76
N GLY A 315 2.32 -30.07 -28.77
CA GLY A 315 3.13 -31.28 -28.74
C GLY A 315 4.42 -31.15 -29.52
N THR A 316 5.45 -31.89 -29.12
CA THR A 316 6.70 -32.04 -29.85
C THR A 316 7.24 -33.47 -29.76
N THR A 317 7.68 -34.01 -30.90
CA THR A 317 8.48 -35.24 -30.96
C THR A 317 9.98 -34.95 -31.01
N ARG A 318 10.37 -33.67 -31.11
CA ARG A 318 11.76 -33.19 -31.13
C ARG A 318 11.97 -32.22 -29.97
N PRO A 319 12.50 -32.66 -28.82
CA PRO A 319 12.59 -31.84 -27.60
C PRO A 319 13.34 -30.51 -27.76
N ALA A 320 14.19 -30.34 -28.77
CA ALA A 320 14.88 -29.08 -29.06
C ALA A 320 14.02 -28.03 -29.81
N VAL A 321 12.77 -28.37 -30.16
CA VAL A 321 11.87 -27.52 -30.96
C VAL A 321 10.48 -27.51 -30.33
N THR A 322 9.87 -26.34 -30.27
CA THR A 322 8.54 -26.11 -29.70
C THR A 322 7.64 -25.43 -30.72
N PRO A 323 6.32 -25.76 -30.76
CA PRO A 323 5.37 -24.90 -31.44
C PRO A 323 5.18 -23.59 -30.66
N GLU A 324 4.89 -22.52 -31.38
CA GLU A 324 4.65 -21.19 -30.81
C GLU A 324 3.28 -20.69 -31.28
N VAL A 325 2.38 -20.34 -30.36
CA VAL A 325 1.07 -19.75 -30.64
C VAL A 325 1.08 -18.30 -30.21
N ARG A 326 0.90 -17.37 -31.15
CA ARG A 326 0.99 -15.92 -30.91
C ARG A 326 -0.36 -15.29 -30.63
N GLN A 327 -1.41 -15.89 -31.17
CA GLN A 327 -2.75 -15.35 -31.08
C GLN A 327 -3.78 -16.45 -31.33
N VAL A 328 -4.87 -16.43 -30.58
CA VAL A 328 -6.09 -17.17 -30.87
C VAL A 328 -7.24 -16.18 -31.03
N ARG A 329 -8.16 -16.45 -31.95
CA ARG A 329 -9.35 -15.64 -32.20
C ARG A 329 -10.59 -16.51 -32.27
N LEU A 330 -11.67 -16.02 -31.68
CA LEU A 330 -13.01 -16.60 -31.76
C LEU A 330 -13.97 -15.51 -32.25
N GLY A 331 -14.77 -15.79 -33.27
CA GLY A 331 -15.57 -14.72 -33.88
C GLY A 331 -16.46 -15.12 -35.04
N ASP A 332 -17.26 -14.17 -35.52
CA ASP A 332 -18.17 -14.30 -36.66
C ASP A 332 -18.18 -13.02 -37.52
N GLN A 333 -18.31 -13.15 -38.84
CA GLN A 333 -18.58 -12.03 -39.79
C GLN A 333 -17.82 -10.69 -39.54
N GLY A 334 -16.59 -10.73 -39.04
CA GLY A 334 -15.76 -9.54 -38.78
C GLY A 334 -15.67 -9.09 -37.31
N ARG A 335 -16.47 -9.66 -36.41
CA ARG A 335 -16.31 -9.52 -34.95
C ARG A 335 -15.41 -10.63 -34.44
N TRP A 336 -14.29 -10.27 -33.81
CA TRP A 336 -13.33 -11.23 -33.27
C TRP A 336 -12.97 -10.85 -31.84
N ILE A 337 -13.02 -11.84 -30.96
CA ILE A 337 -12.31 -11.80 -29.68
C ILE A 337 -10.89 -12.25 -29.95
N GLU A 338 -9.92 -11.49 -29.50
CA GLU A 338 -8.51 -11.82 -29.64
C GLU A 338 -7.92 -12.16 -28.27
N ASP A 339 -7.39 -13.37 -28.14
CA ASP A 339 -6.61 -13.80 -26.98
C ASP A 339 -5.13 -13.79 -27.37
N ARG A 340 -4.34 -12.93 -26.72
CA ARG A 340 -2.90 -12.72 -26.96
C ARG A 340 -2.15 -12.87 -25.65
N GLY A 341 -1.04 -13.61 -25.67
CA GLY A 341 -0.05 -13.56 -24.58
C GLY A 341 -0.48 -14.13 -23.26
N TRP A 342 -0.94 -15.38 -23.25
CA TRP A 342 -1.30 -16.10 -22.03
C TRP A 342 -0.35 -15.77 -20.86
N LEU A 343 -0.91 -15.08 -19.86
CA LEU A 343 -0.18 -14.58 -18.69
C LEU A 343 -0.13 -15.56 -17.52
N GLY A 344 -0.77 -16.73 -17.65
CA GLY A 344 -0.95 -17.68 -16.56
C GLY A 344 -2.41 -17.91 -16.18
N PRO A 345 -2.68 -18.76 -15.17
CA PRO A 345 -3.96 -18.75 -14.48
C PRO A 345 -4.24 -17.37 -13.86
N ASP A 346 -5.51 -17.03 -13.71
CA ASP A 346 -5.89 -15.81 -13.02
C ASP A 346 -5.76 -15.98 -11.51
N THR A 347 -4.98 -15.10 -10.89
CA THR A 347 -4.71 -15.07 -9.45
C THR A 347 -5.08 -13.72 -8.83
N GLU A 348 -5.60 -12.78 -9.63
CA GLU A 348 -5.95 -11.45 -9.13
C GLU A 348 -7.44 -11.43 -8.73
N PRO A 349 -7.78 -10.94 -7.53
CA PRO A 349 -9.17 -10.77 -7.15
C PRO A 349 -9.81 -9.57 -7.86
N PRO A 350 -11.14 -9.55 -8.01
CA PRO A 350 -11.87 -8.38 -8.50
C PRO A 350 -11.55 -7.12 -7.70
N ARG A 351 -11.56 -5.98 -8.39
CA ARG A 351 -11.28 -4.66 -7.84
C ARG A 351 -12.51 -3.77 -8.00
N LEU A 352 -12.87 -3.12 -6.91
CA LEU A 352 -13.95 -2.14 -6.89
C LEU A 352 -13.48 -0.83 -7.54
N VAL A 353 -14.23 -0.35 -8.54
CA VAL A 353 -13.93 0.86 -9.31
C VAL A 353 -15.21 1.67 -9.58
N ASP A 354 -15.07 2.93 -10.00
CA ASP A 354 -16.18 3.82 -10.42
C ASP A 354 -17.36 3.96 -9.43
N CYS A 355 -17.06 4.00 -8.12
CA CYS A 355 -18.08 4.13 -7.08
C CYS A 355 -18.70 5.53 -7.04
N ALA A 356 -20.03 5.60 -6.97
CA ALA A 356 -20.81 6.80 -6.73
C ALA A 356 -22.12 6.47 -5.96
N PRO A 357 -22.66 7.40 -5.15
CA PRO A 357 -21.99 8.62 -4.70
C PRO A 357 -20.78 8.29 -3.80
N ARG A 358 -19.89 9.27 -3.66
CA ARG A 358 -18.87 9.33 -2.61
C ARG A 358 -19.23 10.53 -1.73
N ARG A 359 -18.68 11.71 -2.02
CA ARG A 359 -19.20 12.99 -1.50
C ARG A 359 -20.35 13.52 -2.35
N THR A 360 -21.50 13.83 -1.75
CA THR A 360 -22.71 14.35 -2.46
C THR A 360 -23.57 15.24 -1.55
N ASP A 361 -24.39 16.13 -2.12
CA ASP A 361 -25.46 16.84 -1.40
C ASP A 361 -26.85 16.25 -1.64
N ASP A 362 -26.96 15.23 -2.51
CA ASP A 362 -28.18 14.50 -2.82
C ASP A 362 -28.21 13.13 -2.12
N ALA A 363 -28.98 13.06 -1.03
CA ALA A 363 -29.23 11.82 -0.29
C ALA A 363 -29.96 10.73 -1.10
N GLY A 364 -30.66 11.11 -2.18
CA GLY A 364 -31.42 10.21 -3.03
C GLY A 364 -30.63 9.68 -4.22
N GLN A 365 -29.35 10.02 -4.34
CA GLN A 365 -28.55 9.61 -5.47
C GLN A 365 -28.41 8.06 -5.53
N PRO A 366 -28.60 7.44 -6.72
CA PRO A 366 -28.46 6.00 -6.89
C PRO A 366 -27.04 5.54 -6.58
N LEU A 367 -26.94 4.35 -5.97
CA LEU A 367 -25.66 3.68 -5.77
C LEU A 367 -25.21 3.08 -7.10
N VAL A 368 -24.00 3.41 -7.52
CA VAL A 368 -23.36 2.92 -8.74
C VAL A 368 -21.95 2.47 -8.41
N PHE A 369 -21.54 1.31 -8.92
CA PHE A 369 -20.15 0.89 -8.90
C PHE A 369 -19.86 -0.06 -10.06
N SER A 370 -18.58 -0.25 -10.33
CA SER A 370 -18.11 -1.25 -11.28
C SER A 370 -17.14 -2.21 -10.59
N LEU A 371 -17.10 -3.45 -11.05
CA LEU A 371 -16.08 -4.41 -10.64
C LEU A 371 -15.19 -4.71 -11.85
N SER A 372 -13.91 -4.36 -11.72
CA SER A 372 -12.88 -4.64 -12.70
C SER A 372 -12.09 -5.86 -12.27
N ASP A 373 -11.81 -6.77 -13.19
CA ASP A 373 -10.94 -7.93 -12.97
C ASP A 373 -9.60 -7.75 -13.70
N GLY A 374 -9.28 -6.50 -14.05
CA GLY A 374 -8.20 -6.19 -14.99
C GLY A 374 -8.55 -6.53 -16.45
N PRO A 375 -7.72 -6.09 -17.42
CA PRO A 375 -7.89 -6.44 -18.83
C PRO A 375 -7.73 -7.94 -19.08
N ASP A 376 -7.06 -8.63 -18.16
CA ASP A 376 -6.68 -10.02 -18.27
C ASP A 376 -7.53 -10.96 -17.37
N GLY A 377 -8.36 -10.46 -16.45
CA GLY A 377 -9.14 -11.33 -15.55
C GLY A 377 -10.15 -12.23 -16.25
N VAL A 378 -10.64 -13.24 -15.54
CA VAL A 378 -11.69 -14.16 -16.05
C VAL A 378 -13.10 -13.57 -15.99
N GLY A 379 -13.26 -12.43 -15.30
CA GLY A 379 -14.51 -11.71 -15.15
C GLY A 379 -15.26 -12.09 -13.86
N VAL A 380 -16.18 -11.20 -13.46
CA VAL A 380 -16.88 -11.28 -12.18
C VAL A 380 -18.15 -12.12 -12.24
N ASP A 381 -18.28 -13.07 -11.31
CA ASP A 381 -19.53 -13.80 -11.06
C ASP A 381 -20.54 -12.87 -10.38
N GLY A 382 -21.48 -12.35 -11.17
CA GLY A 382 -22.54 -11.46 -10.68
C GLY A 382 -23.46 -12.11 -9.64
N GLY A 383 -23.58 -13.44 -9.62
CA GLY A 383 -24.35 -14.17 -8.61
C GLY A 383 -23.64 -14.23 -7.26
N ALA A 384 -22.32 -14.02 -7.23
CA ALA A 384 -21.51 -13.99 -6.03
C ALA A 384 -21.34 -12.57 -5.45
N VAL A 385 -21.87 -11.54 -6.12
CA VAL A 385 -21.78 -10.15 -5.66
C VAL A 385 -22.78 -9.92 -4.52
N GLN A 386 -22.27 -9.46 -3.38
CA GLN A 386 -23.06 -9.03 -2.23
C GLN A 386 -22.69 -7.60 -1.88
N VAL A 387 -23.69 -6.75 -1.63
CA VAL A 387 -23.50 -5.35 -1.27
C VAL A 387 -24.21 -5.08 0.04
N LEU A 388 -23.47 -4.57 1.02
CA LEU A 388 -23.98 -4.19 2.34
C LEU A 388 -23.85 -2.67 2.49
N LEU A 389 -24.92 -2.02 2.95
CA LEU A 389 -24.95 -0.62 3.37
C LEU A 389 -25.00 -0.59 4.90
N ASP A 390 -23.99 -0.01 5.54
CA ASP A 390 -23.86 0.08 7.00
C ASP A 390 -24.01 -1.29 7.70
N GLY A 391 -23.40 -2.31 7.08
CA GLY A 391 -23.44 -3.70 7.58
C GLY A 391 -24.74 -4.45 7.27
N GLN A 392 -25.73 -3.82 6.64
CA GLN A 392 -27.00 -4.45 6.27
C GLN A 392 -27.06 -4.77 4.77
N PRO A 393 -27.45 -5.98 4.35
CA PRO A 393 -27.63 -6.30 2.93
C PRO A 393 -28.65 -5.37 2.27
N ILE A 394 -28.33 -4.84 1.09
CA ILE A 394 -29.28 -4.04 0.31
C ILE A 394 -30.30 -4.98 -0.34
N THR A 395 -31.57 -4.84 0.04
CA THR A 395 -32.68 -5.66 -0.48
C THR A 395 -33.29 -5.11 -1.78
N ALA A 396 -33.00 -3.84 -2.10
CA ALA A 396 -33.44 -3.22 -3.34
C ALA A 396 -32.79 -3.88 -4.57
N PRO A 397 -33.50 -3.98 -5.71
CA PRO A 397 -33.02 -4.70 -6.87
C PRO A 397 -31.85 -3.98 -7.56
N TRP A 398 -30.77 -4.71 -7.77
CA TRP A 398 -29.62 -4.25 -8.56
C TRP A 398 -29.87 -4.45 -10.06
N LYS A 399 -29.61 -3.40 -10.84
CA LYS A 399 -29.48 -3.48 -12.31
C LYS A 399 -28.01 -3.65 -12.64
N ARG A 400 -27.68 -4.68 -13.42
CA ARG A 400 -26.33 -4.94 -13.92
C ARG A 400 -26.26 -4.65 -15.42
N ASP A 401 -25.24 -3.89 -15.83
CA ASP A 401 -24.86 -3.71 -17.23
C ASP A 401 -23.35 -3.93 -17.37
N GLY A 402 -22.96 -5.09 -17.91
CA GLY A 402 -21.56 -5.52 -17.95
C GLY A 402 -20.93 -5.59 -16.55
N ALA A 403 -19.91 -4.76 -16.33
CA ALA A 403 -19.19 -4.64 -15.05
C ALA A 403 -19.86 -3.70 -14.06
N ALA A 404 -20.81 -2.86 -14.52
CA ALA A 404 -21.45 -1.84 -13.71
C ALA A 404 -22.72 -2.36 -13.02
N PHE A 405 -22.91 -1.93 -11.78
CA PHE A 405 -24.03 -2.23 -10.92
C PHE A 405 -24.69 -0.92 -10.50
N ARG A 406 -26.02 -0.86 -10.56
CA ARG A 406 -26.81 0.29 -10.15
C ARG A 406 -27.97 -0.12 -9.26
N CYS A 407 -28.18 0.60 -8.17
CA CYS A 407 -29.31 0.43 -7.27
C CYS A 407 -29.98 1.77 -6.98
N GLU A 408 -31.30 1.82 -7.13
CA GLU A 408 -32.13 2.93 -6.66
C GLU A 408 -32.59 2.60 -5.24
N LEU A 409 -32.20 3.43 -4.26
CA LEU A 409 -32.62 3.20 -2.88
C LEU A 409 -34.10 3.57 -2.70
N PRO A 410 -34.89 2.79 -1.94
CA PRO A 410 -36.30 3.08 -1.70
C PRO A 410 -36.52 4.39 -0.92
N GLU A 411 -35.58 4.72 -0.04
CA GLU A 411 -35.55 5.95 0.74
C GLU A 411 -34.20 6.65 0.59
N PRO A 412 -34.16 7.99 0.67
CA PRO A 412 -32.89 8.72 0.73
C PRO A 412 -32.05 8.30 1.93
N LEU A 413 -30.73 8.37 1.76
CA LEU A 413 -29.75 8.18 2.83
C LEU A 413 -29.98 9.16 3.98
N LYS A 414 -30.04 8.64 5.20
CA LYS A 414 -30.28 9.41 6.43
C LYS A 414 -29.16 9.09 7.42
N PRO A 415 -28.76 10.07 8.26
CA PRO A 415 -27.76 9.83 9.29
C PRO A 415 -28.07 8.56 10.08
N VAL A 416 -27.06 7.72 10.30
CA VAL A 416 -27.20 6.46 11.03
C VAL A 416 -27.39 6.76 12.51
N CYS A 417 -28.64 6.96 12.92
CA CYS A 417 -28.99 7.21 14.32
C CYS A 417 -28.82 5.94 15.17
N GLY A 418 -28.00 6.04 16.21
CA GLY A 418 -27.77 4.94 17.16
C GLY A 418 -26.29 4.63 17.31
N LEU A 419 -26.00 3.54 18.01
CA LEU A 419 -24.63 3.06 18.19
C LEU A 419 -24.24 2.20 16.99
N ALA A 420 -23.12 2.53 16.34
CA ALA A 420 -22.58 1.71 15.25
C ALA A 420 -22.23 0.30 15.74
N ALA A 421 -22.19 -0.67 14.81
CA ALA A 421 -21.73 -2.03 15.11
C ALA A 421 -20.34 -1.98 15.75
N ILE A 422 -20.03 -2.91 16.65
CA ILE A 422 -18.77 -2.84 17.42
C ILE A 422 -17.52 -2.97 16.53
N GLU A 423 -17.68 -3.58 15.36
CA GLU A 423 -16.67 -3.70 14.29
C GLU A 423 -16.30 -2.34 13.68
N ASP A 424 -17.18 -1.35 13.85
CA ASP A 424 -17.09 -0.01 13.28
C ASP A 424 -16.51 1.01 14.27
N TRP A 425 -16.05 0.55 15.44
CA TRP A 425 -15.47 1.38 16.49
C TRP A 425 -13.97 1.55 16.25
N SER A 426 -13.45 2.75 16.51
CA SER A 426 -12.00 2.97 16.40
C SER A 426 -11.27 2.17 17.47
N ILE A 427 -10.15 1.56 17.08
CA ILE A 427 -9.35 0.69 17.95
C ILE A 427 -8.03 1.39 18.27
N SER A 428 -7.75 1.58 19.55
CA SER A 428 -6.42 1.89 20.05
C SER A 428 -5.80 0.62 20.62
N ASN A 429 -4.64 0.24 20.09
CA ASN A 429 -3.87 -0.94 20.48
C ASN A 429 -2.43 -0.51 20.76
N TYR A 430 -2.12 -0.26 22.02
CA TYR A 430 -0.81 0.27 22.40
C TYR A 430 0.32 -0.69 21.97
N ASN A 431 1.33 -0.15 21.28
CA ASN A 431 2.45 -0.89 20.67
C ASN A 431 2.01 -2.07 19.79
N SER A 432 0.77 -2.07 19.28
CA SER A 432 0.19 -3.22 18.58
C SER A 432 0.33 -4.54 19.36
N ALA A 433 0.37 -4.45 20.71
CA ALA A 433 0.70 -5.57 21.59
C ALA A 433 -0.39 -6.64 21.63
N LEU A 434 -1.64 -6.26 21.33
CA LEU A 434 -2.82 -7.12 21.36
C LEU A 434 -3.20 -7.61 19.97
N THR A 435 -3.67 -8.85 19.88
CA THR A 435 -4.37 -9.37 18.70
C THR A 435 -5.85 -9.03 18.86
N ILE A 436 -6.34 -8.08 18.07
CA ILE A 436 -7.74 -7.65 18.06
C ILE A 436 -8.35 -8.06 16.72
N ARG A 437 -9.41 -8.85 16.74
CA ARG A 437 -10.05 -9.38 15.53
C ARG A 437 -11.55 -9.44 15.68
N SER A 438 -12.25 -9.40 14.54
CA SER A 438 -13.64 -9.83 14.47
C SER A 438 -13.73 -11.32 14.85
N GLY A 439 -14.57 -11.63 15.81
CA GLY A 439 -14.89 -12.96 16.29
C GLY A 439 -16.31 -13.35 15.91
N PRO A 440 -16.68 -14.63 16.05
CA PRO A 440 -18.04 -15.06 15.74
C PRO A 440 -19.06 -14.27 16.57
N PRO A 441 -20.29 -14.10 16.04
CA PRO A 441 -21.35 -13.45 16.78
C PRO A 441 -21.64 -14.22 18.07
N ARG A 442 -22.10 -13.49 19.11
CA ARG A 442 -22.48 -14.08 20.40
C ARG A 442 -23.55 -15.17 20.23
N GLU A 443 -24.51 -14.92 19.35
CA GLU A 443 -25.59 -15.84 18.98
C GLU A 443 -25.69 -15.97 17.46
N PRO A 444 -26.16 -17.12 16.92
CA PRO A 444 -26.37 -17.28 15.49
C PRO A 444 -27.28 -16.19 14.92
N GLY A 445 -26.78 -15.43 13.93
CA GLY A 445 -27.50 -14.32 13.31
C GLY A 445 -27.35 -12.96 14.01
N GLY A 446 -26.57 -12.88 15.11
CA GLY A 446 -26.16 -11.61 15.73
C GLY A 446 -25.01 -10.93 14.98
N GLY A 447 -24.63 -9.71 15.43
CA GLY A 447 -23.44 -9.01 14.93
C GLY A 447 -22.15 -9.67 15.41
N ASN A 448 -21.03 -9.48 14.70
CA ASN A 448 -19.78 -10.11 15.11
C ASN A 448 -19.30 -9.54 16.44
N SER A 449 -18.57 -10.37 17.19
CA SER A 449 -17.88 -9.89 18.39
C SER A 449 -16.53 -9.29 18.04
N ILE A 450 -15.96 -8.50 18.93
CA ILE A 450 -14.52 -8.17 18.90
C ILE A 450 -13.84 -9.00 19.96
N VAL A 451 -12.84 -9.78 19.54
CA VAL A 451 -12.03 -10.62 20.41
C VAL A 451 -10.63 -10.03 20.51
N VAL A 452 -10.21 -9.81 21.74
CA VAL A 452 -8.92 -9.26 22.14
C VAL A 452 -8.16 -10.35 22.86
N ARG A 453 -6.97 -10.68 22.37
CA ARG A 453 -6.07 -11.67 22.97
C ARG A 453 -4.67 -11.12 23.02
N ARG A 454 -3.87 -11.61 23.97
CA ARG A 454 -2.42 -11.45 23.94
C ARG A 454 -1.77 -12.78 23.58
N GLN A 455 -0.91 -12.75 22.56
CA GLN A 455 -0.05 -13.87 22.18
C GLN A 455 1.40 -13.39 22.26
N GLY A 456 2.05 -13.56 23.41
CA GLY A 456 3.44 -13.18 23.65
C GLY A 456 3.75 -12.91 25.11
N ALA A 457 5.02 -12.62 25.42
CA ALA A 457 5.47 -12.31 26.78
C ALA A 457 4.73 -11.11 27.38
N GLN A 458 4.67 -11.05 28.72
CA GLN A 458 4.08 -9.94 29.46
C GLN A 458 4.76 -8.62 29.04
N THR A 459 3.93 -7.66 28.64
CA THR A 459 4.33 -6.31 28.25
C THR A 459 3.20 -5.36 28.68
N ASP A 460 3.49 -4.07 28.70
CA ASP A 460 2.51 -3.03 28.98
C ASP A 460 1.45 -3.05 27.87
N THR A 461 0.18 -3.20 28.24
CA THR A 461 -0.91 -3.25 27.26
C THR A 461 -1.98 -2.23 27.60
N ALA A 462 -2.37 -1.43 26.61
CA ALA A 462 -3.56 -0.61 26.69
C ALA A 462 -4.45 -0.84 25.47
N LEU A 463 -5.75 -0.91 25.72
CA LEU A 463 -6.80 -1.06 24.72
C LEU A 463 -7.82 0.07 24.89
N ALA A 464 -8.29 0.62 23.77
CA ALA A 464 -9.56 1.33 23.75
C ALA A 464 -10.32 1.06 22.46
N LEU A 465 -11.52 0.47 22.57
CA LEU A 465 -12.55 0.48 21.54
C LEU A 465 -13.42 1.70 21.79
N VAL A 466 -13.49 2.61 20.83
CA VAL A 466 -14.22 3.88 20.97
C VAL A 466 -15.26 3.98 19.88
N SER A 467 -16.53 4.03 20.30
CA SER A 467 -17.65 4.21 19.38
C SER A 467 -17.62 5.59 18.69
N PRO A 468 -18.17 5.70 17.48
CA PRO A 468 -18.60 7.00 16.95
C PRO A 468 -19.54 7.70 17.93
N ALA A 469 -19.54 9.04 17.93
CA ALA A 469 -20.39 9.81 18.83
C ALA A 469 -21.88 9.58 18.52
N VAL A 470 -22.65 9.12 19.51
CA VAL A 470 -24.11 8.91 19.43
C VAL A 470 -24.80 10.22 19.81
N SER A 471 -25.76 10.68 19.00
CA SER A 471 -26.54 11.89 19.34
C SER A 471 -27.42 11.67 20.57
N VAL A 472 -27.49 12.64 21.46
CA VAL A 472 -28.29 12.56 22.69
C VAL A 472 -29.06 13.87 22.92
N GLN A 473 -30.26 13.76 23.46
CA GLN A 473 -31.03 14.86 24.01
C GLN A 473 -30.60 15.13 25.47
N GLU A 474 -30.26 16.37 25.77
CA GLU A 474 -30.06 16.88 27.14
C GLU A 474 -31.24 16.49 28.05
N GLY A 475 -30.93 16.06 29.27
CA GLY A 475 -31.93 15.72 30.30
C GLY A 475 -32.65 14.39 30.08
N ALA A 476 -32.48 13.74 28.92
CA ALA A 476 -33.04 12.42 28.68
C ALA A 476 -32.20 11.30 29.31
N THR A 477 -32.85 10.17 29.59
CA THR A 477 -32.21 8.99 30.18
C THR A 477 -32.01 7.88 29.14
N TYR A 478 -30.84 7.25 29.18
CA TYR A 478 -30.38 6.24 28.24
C TYR A 478 -30.10 4.93 28.97
N GLN A 479 -30.38 3.82 28.28
CA GLN A 479 -30.01 2.46 28.65
C GLN A 479 -28.80 2.05 27.80
N ILE A 480 -27.68 1.82 28.47
CA ILE A 480 -26.40 1.55 27.82
C ILE A 480 -25.97 0.15 28.24
N SER A 481 -25.61 -0.70 27.29
CA SER A 481 -25.16 -2.06 27.62
C SER A 481 -24.14 -2.60 26.65
N VAL A 482 -23.40 -3.61 27.07
CA VAL A 482 -22.51 -4.39 26.22
C VAL A 482 -22.42 -5.81 26.77
N TRP A 483 -22.32 -6.79 25.88
CA TRP A 483 -21.95 -8.13 26.28
C TRP A 483 -20.44 -8.25 26.30
N SER A 484 -19.90 -8.74 27.41
CA SER A 484 -18.48 -9.00 27.56
C SER A 484 -18.24 -10.40 28.09
N ARG A 485 -17.19 -11.06 27.62
CA ARG A 485 -16.58 -12.20 28.30
C ARG A 485 -15.10 -11.93 28.44
N HIS A 486 -14.50 -12.32 29.55
CA HIS A 486 -13.09 -12.07 29.81
C HIS A 486 -12.51 -13.01 30.86
N THR A 487 -11.23 -13.30 30.75
CA THR A 487 -10.52 -14.19 31.69
C THR A 487 -9.92 -13.47 32.88
N MET A 488 -9.80 -12.13 32.83
CA MET A 488 -9.15 -11.30 33.85
C MET A 488 -10.13 -10.57 34.76
N ASP A 489 -9.65 -10.06 35.89
CA ASP A 489 -10.44 -9.28 36.83
C ASP A 489 -10.41 -7.80 36.48
N LEU A 490 -11.52 -7.29 35.95
CA LEU A 490 -11.65 -5.90 35.49
C LEU A 490 -12.33 -4.98 36.50
N ARG A 491 -12.60 -5.43 37.74
CA ARG A 491 -13.21 -4.58 38.80
C ARG A 491 -12.36 -3.40 39.22
N ARG A 492 -11.05 -3.46 38.95
CA ARG A 492 -10.09 -2.38 39.19
C ARG A 492 -9.47 -1.87 37.90
N ALA A 493 -10.11 -2.17 36.77
CA ALA A 493 -9.61 -1.73 35.49
C ALA A 493 -9.62 -0.21 35.41
N GLY A 494 -8.54 0.39 34.94
CA GLY A 494 -8.37 1.83 34.86
C GLY A 494 -7.24 2.21 33.92
N GLY A 495 -7.01 3.51 33.74
CA GLY A 495 -5.90 4.00 32.92
C GLY A 495 -5.73 5.50 32.94
N ARG A 496 -4.60 5.98 32.38
CA ARG A 496 -4.38 7.42 32.18
C ARG A 496 -5.19 7.92 30.98
N GLY A 497 -5.94 9.01 31.17
CA GLY A 497 -6.65 9.69 30.08
C GLY A 497 -7.84 8.88 29.55
N ASP A 498 -7.85 8.60 28.25
CA ASP A 498 -9.02 8.12 27.50
C ASP A 498 -9.17 6.59 27.39
N SER A 499 -8.30 5.81 28.05
CA SER A 499 -8.26 4.36 27.94
C SER A 499 -9.31 3.61 28.77
N SER A 500 -10.01 4.27 29.70
CA SER A 500 -10.96 3.59 30.61
C SER A 500 -12.36 3.38 30.02
N SER A 501 -12.93 2.20 30.28
CA SER A 501 -14.32 1.83 29.93
C SER A 501 -15.32 2.80 30.56
N ALA A 502 -15.97 3.62 29.73
CA ALA A 502 -16.83 4.69 30.20
C ALA A 502 -17.75 5.24 29.10
N VAL A 503 -18.76 5.98 29.53
CA VAL A 503 -19.59 6.84 28.68
C VAL A 503 -19.17 8.29 28.89
N CYS A 504 -18.81 8.97 27.81
CA CYS A 504 -18.37 10.36 27.83
C CYS A 504 -19.39 11.25 27.13
N TRP A 505 -19.99 12.18 27.85
CA TRP A 505 -20.90 13.18 27.28
C TRP A 505 -20.13 14.27 26.54
N ARG A 506 -20.69 14.78 25.45
CA ARG A 506 -20.10 15.85 24.64
C ARG A 506 -21.14 16.93 24.32
N ASN A 507 -20.69 18.19 24.27
CA ASN A 507 -21.51 19.30 23.80
C ASN A 507 -21.58 19.35 22.26
N ALA A 508 -22.36 20.29 21.70
CA ALA A 508 -22.52 20.42 20.25
C ALA A 508 -21.22 20.74 19.50
N ALA A 509 -20.20 21.29 20.19
CA ALA A 509 -18.87 21.53 19.64
C ALA A 509 -17.92 20.33 19.84
N GLY A 510 -18.43 19.17 20.28
CA GLY A 510 -17.65 17.96 20.50
C GLY A 510 -16.84 17.92 21.79
N ASN A 511 -16.88 18.95 22.64
CA ASN A 511 -16.09 19.01 23.87
C ASN A 511 -16.69 18.13 24.98
N PRO A 512 -15.87 17.43 25.78
CA PRO A 512 -16.35 16.64 26.92
C PRO A 512 -17.16 17.46 27.94
N LEU A 513 -18.23 16.87 28.47
CA LEU A 513 -19.07 17.45 29.52
C LEU A 513 -19.01 16.61 30.80
N GLY A 514 -18.44 17.19 31.85
CA GLY A 514 -18.29 16.53 33.15
C GLY A 514 -17.29 15.36 33.13
N ALA A 515 -17.29 14.60 34.21
CA ALA A 515 -16.46 13.40 34.33
C ALA A 515 -17.06 12.23 33.53
N PRO A 516 -16.24 11.37 32.89
CA PRO A 516 -16.71 10.14 32.28
C PRO A 516 -17.48 9.26 33.26
N LEU A 517 -18.59 8.67 32.81
CA LEU A 517 -19.40 7.75 33.61
C LEU A 517 -18.87 6.32 33.42
N PRO A 518 -18.29 5.67 34.45
CA PRO A 518 -17.62 4.39 34.27
C PRO A 518 -18.59 3.24 33.92
N LEU A 519 -18.13 2.35 33.04
CA LEU A 519 -18.77 1.07 32.73
C LEU A 519 -17.98 -0.05 33.42
N ASP A 520 -18.52 -0.58 34.52
CA ASP A 520 -17.86 -1.66 35.29
C ASP A 520 -17.99 -3.01 34.56
N LEU A 521 -16.89 -3.46 33.97
CA LEU A 521 -16.83 -4.74 33.27
C LEU A 521 -16.80 -5.95 34.21
N GLY A 522 -16.63 -5.74 35.53
CA GLY A 522 -16.72 -6.76 36.57
C GLY A 522 -15.54 -7.75 36.64
N GLY A 523 -15.68 -8.78 37.48
CA GLY A 523 -14.64 -9.83 37.64
C GLY A 523 -14.66 -10.87 36.49
N PRO A 524 -13.70 -11.82 36.49
CA PRO A 524 -13.51 -12.78 35.40
C PRO A 524 -14.80 -13.51 35.04
N SER A 525 -15.13 -13.59 33.76
CA SER A 525 -16.32 -14.25 33.24
C SER A 525 -16.02 -14.90 31.88
N PRO A 526 -15.68 -16.20 31.82
CA PRO A 526 -15.44 -16.89 30.55
C PRO A 526 -16.72 -17.07 29.71
N GLU A 527 -17.89 -16.97 30.34
CA GLU A 527 -19.19 -16.91 29.67
C GLU A 527 -19.60 -15.45 29.42
N TRP A 528 -20.39 -15.26 28.35
CA TRP A 528 -20.95 -13.94 28.01
C TRP A 528 -21.81 -13.40 29.13
N ARG A 529 -21.44 -12.21 29.64
CA ARG A 529 -22.20 -11.45 30.62
C ARG A 529 -22.54 -10.08 30.06
N GLN A 530 -23.78 -9.64 30.24
CA GLN A 530 -24.17 -8.29 29.90
C GLN A 530 -23.84 -7.33 31.05
N VAL A 531 -23.15 -6.24 30.71
CA VAL A 531 -22.95 -5.07 31.57
C VAL A 531 -23.96 -4.02 31.16
N GLN A 532 -24.65 -3.41 32.12
CA GLN A 532 -25.69 -2.41 31.87
C GLN A 532 -25.49 -1.19 32.76
N LEU A 533 -25.81 -0.01 32.21
CA LEU A 533 -25.71 1.29 32.84
C LEU A 533 -26.90 2.14 32.41
N GLN A 534 -27.56 2.78 33.37
CA GLN A 534 -28.57 3.79 33.10
C GLN A 534 -27.99 5.17 33.39
N ALA A 535 -28.09 6.08 32.44
CA ALA A 535 -27.45 7.40 32.55
C ALA A 535 -28.35 8.51 32.00
N THR A 536 -28.39 9.66 32.68
CA THR A 536 -29.10 10.85 32.20
C THR A 536 -28.11 11.84 31.60
N ALA A 537 -28.40 12.32 30.39
CA ALA A 537 -27.55 13.29 29.70
C ALA A 537 -27.50 14.62 30.48
N PRO A 538 -26.30 15.15 30.80
CA PRO A 538 -26.16 16.39 31.55
C PRO A 538 -26.60 17.61 30.71
N PRO A 539 -26.81 18.77 31.36
CA PRO A 539 -27.09 20.02 30.65
C PRO A 539 -26.06 20.35 29.57
N GLY A 540 -26.52 20.75 28.38
CA GLY A 540 -25.68 21.03 27.21
C GLY A 540 -25.21 19.81 26.42
N ALA A 541 -25.57 18.58 26.83
CA ALA A 541 -25.18 17.38 26.10
C ALA A 541 -25.92 17.27 24.76
N ALA A 542 -25.13 17.09 23.69
CA ALA A 542 -25.62 16.90 22.32
C ALA A 542 -25.17 15.53 21.75
N ALA A 543 -24.09 14.97 22.28
CA ALA A 543 -23.63 13.63 21.92
C ALA A 543 -23.04 12.86 23.12
N ALA A 544 -22.83 11.56 22.94
CA ALA A 544 -22.13 10.69 23.88
C ALA A 544 -21.23 9.70 23.13
N VAL A 545 -20.09 9.35 23.71
CA VAL A 545 -19.19 8.32 23.20
C VAL A 545 -19.10 7.21 24.23
N MET A 546 -19.33 5.98 23.79
CA MET A 546 -19.08 4.76 24.56
C MET A 546 -17.66 4.25 24.29
N ARG A 547 -16.94 3.91 25.36
CA ARG A 547 -15.59 3.34 25.32
C ARG A 547 -15.52 2.02 26.07
N LEU A 548 -14.78 1.07 25.51
CA LEU A 548 -14.48 -0.23 26.12
C LEU A 548 -12.97 -0.44 26.08
N GLY A 549 -12.33 -0.48 27.23
CA GLY A 549 -10.89 -0.46 27.32
C GLY A 549 -10.37 -0.27 28.74
N TRP A 550 -9.07 -0.50 28.87
CA TRP A 550 -8.28 -0.20 30.06
C TRP A 550 -6.79 -0.18 29.69
N ASP A 551 -6.01 0.37 30.62
CA ASP A 551 -4.54 0.38 30.62
C ASP A 551 -4.02 -0.63 31.65
N TYR A 552 -4.73 -0.77 32.76
CA TYR A 552 -4.45 -1.77 33.80
C TYR A 552 -5.72 -2.56 34.11
N PRO A 553 -5.67 -3.89 34.36
CA PRO A 553 -4.47 -4.74 34.32
C PRO A 553 -4.01 -5.05 32.88
N ASP A 554 -2.73 -5.39 32.72
CA ASP A 554 -2.20 -5.90 31.45
C ASP A 554 -2.94 -7.17 31.02
N ILE A 555 -3.18 -7.32 29.72
CA ILE A 555 -3.68 -8.55 29.10
C ILE A 555 -2.47 -9.43 28.79
N VAL A 556 -2.33 -10.58 29.48
CA VAL A 556 -1.15 -11.45 29.36
C VAL A 556 -1.40 -12.68 28.48
N SER A 557 -0.36 -13.47 28.17
CA SER A 557 -0.53 -14.68 27.36
C SER A 557 -1.58 -15.64 27.95
N GLY A 558 -2.56 -16.02 27.13
CA GLY A 558 -3.68 -16.88 27.55
C GLY A 558 -4.91 -16.10 28.02
N ASP A 559 -4.77 -14.80 28.25
CA ASP A 559 -5.91 -13.93 28.49
C ASP A 559 -6.69 -13.63 27.22
N GLU A 560 -8.01 -13.57 27.39
CA GLU A 560 -8.96 -13.16 26.36
C GLU A 560 -9.95 -12.18 26.96
N ALA A 561 -10.28 -11.13 26.21
CA ALA A 561 -11.48 -10.33 26.41
C ALA A 561 -12.25 -10.30 25.10
N ALA A 562 -13.58 -10.36 25.14
CA ALA A 562 -14.40 -10.19 23.96
C ALA A 562 -15.64 -9.37 24.27
N PHE A 563 -16.06 -8.58 23.29
CA PHE A 563 -17.19 -7.66 23.38
C PHE A 563 -18.17 -7.90 22.23
N ALA A 564 -19.46 -7.85 22.51
CA ALA A 564 -20.50 -8.05 21.51
C ALA A 564 -21.74 -7.21 21.84
N ASP A 565 -22.56 -6.99 20.81
CA ASP A 565 -23.91 -6.41 20.90
C ASP A 565 -23.99 -5.16 21.81
N PRO A 566 -23.17 -4.12 21.61
CA PRO A 566 -23.28 -2.91 22.40
C PRO A 566 -24.59 -2.18 22.08
N VAL A 567 -25.21 -1.58 23.07
CA VAL A 567 -26.48 -0.86 22.98
C VAL A 567 -26.35 0.50 23.63
N PHE A 568 -26.85 1.53 22.96
CA PHE A 568 -27.03 2.88 23.50
C PHE A 568 -28.45 3.34 23.18
N ALA A 569 -29.42 2.92 23.99
CA ALA A 569 -30.84 3.11 23.72
C ALA A 569 -31.41 4.31 24.49
N GLY A 570 -32.04 5.24 23.77
CA GLY A 570 -32.75 6.38 24.34
C GLY A 570 -33.32 7.28 23.25
N PRO A 571 -33.90 8.43 23.59
CA PRO A 571 -34.42 9.36 22.60
C PRO A 571 -33.25 10.07 21.88
N HIS A 572 -33.30 10.09 20.56
CA HIS A 572 -32.32 10.81 19.74
C HIS A 572 -33.01 12.04 19.10
N PRO A 573 -32.33 13.18 18.95
CA PRO A 573 -32.91 14.32 18.24
C PRO A 573 -33.14 13.96 16.77
N GLU A 574 -34.34 14.25 16.22
CA GLU A 574 -34.68 14.03 14.80
C GLU A 574 -33.79 14.86 13.84
N SER A 575 -33.07 15.85 14.36
CA SER A 575 -32.13 16.73 13.65
C SER A 575 -30.72 16.65 14.26
N GLY A 576 -30.23 15.43 14.49
CA GLY A 576 -28.92 15.19 15.08
C GLY A 576 -27.74 15.82 14.31
N VAL A 577 -26.65 16.09 15.05
CA VAL A 577 -25.37 16.68 14.58
C VAL A 577 -24.51 15.63 13.85
N GLN A 578 -25.01 14.40 13.68
CA GLN A 578 -24.22 13.36 13.03
C GLN A 578 -24.09 13.63 11.53
N PRO A 579 -22.89 13.45 10.97
CA PRO A 579 -22.72 13.48 9.54
C PRO A 579 -23.55 12.36 8.93
N ASN A 580 -24.14 12.65 7.77
CA ASN A 580 -24.86 11.66 6.97
C ASN A 580 -23.82 10.80 6.21
N LEU A 581 -23.05 10.03 7.00
CA LEU A 581 -21.93 9.19 6.57
C LEU A 581 -22.37 7.73 6.53
N HIS A 582 -22.09 7.06 5.42
CA HIS A 582 -22.41 5.66 5.19
C HIS A 582 -21.20 4.89 4.67
N ARG A 583 -21.16 3.59 4.97
CA ARG A 583 -20.17 2.65 4.41
C ARG A 583 -20.86 1.62 3.53
N VAL A 584 -20.43 1.51 2.29
CA VAL A 584 -20.85 0.45 1.37
C VAL A 584 -19.74 -0.59 1.29
N LEU A 585 -20.06 -1.85 1.58
CA LEU A 585 -19.15 -2.97 1.49
C LEU A 585 -19.55 -3.86 0.31
N VAL A 586 -18.64 -4.04 -0.64
CA VAL A 586 -18.84 -4.95 -1.77
C VAL A 586 -18.00 -6.20 -1.58
N LYS A 587 -18.68 -7.34 -1.54
CA LYS A 587 -18.06 -8.66 -1.60
C LYS A 587 -18.32 -9.23 -2.99
N ALA A 588 -17.27 -9.71 -3.64
CA ALA A 588 -17.39 -10.30 -4.97
C ALA A 588 -16.44 -11.48 -5.15
N ARG A 589 -16.70 -12.25 -6.20
CA ARG A 589 -15.85 -13.35 -6.65
C ARG A 589 -15.74 -13.31 -8.16
N ASP A 590 -14.56 -13.54 -8.68
CA ASP A 590 -14.41 -13.82 -10.11
C ASP A 590 -14.82 -15.27 -10.43
N PHE A 591 -14.77 -15.63 -11.70
CA PHE A 591 -14.99 -17.01 -12.10
C PHE A 591 -13.83 -17.94 -11.68
N ALA A 592 -12.61 -17.45 -11.46
CA ALA A 592 -11.45 -18.26 -11.07
C ALA A 592 -11.52 -18.71 -9.59
N GLY A 593 -12.39 -18.07 -8.81
CA GLY A 593 -12.58 -18.31 -7.38
C GLY A 593 -11.87 -17.29 -6.50
N ASN A 594 -11.19 -16.29 -7.08
CA ASN A 594 -10.57 -15.20 -6.33
C ASN A 594 -11.69 -14.31 -5.75
N THR A 595 -11.58 -13.99 -4.47
CA THR A 595 -12.58 -13.22 -3.73
C THR A 595 -12.05 -11.86 -3.35
N CYS A 596 -12.91 -10.85 -3.38
CA CYS A 596 -12.59 -9.54 -2.82
C CYS A 596 -13.66 -9.08 -1.82
N GLU A 597 -13.22 -8.27 -0.86
CA GLU A 597 -14.07 -7.53 0.05
C GLU A 597 -13.51 -6.11 0.14
N GLN A 598 -14.24 -5.14 -0.43
CA GLN A 598 -13.77 -3.75 -0.58
C GLN A 598 -14.86 -2.77 -0.14
N PRO A 599 -14.55 -1.87 0.82
CA PRO A 599 -15.44 -0.79 1.19
C PRO A 599 -15.26 0.44 0.31
N TRP A 600 -16.32 1.24 0.21
CA TRP A 600 -16.24 2.67 -0.12
C TRP A 600 -17.15 3.46 0.83
N TRP A 601 -16.90 4.76 0.97
CA TRP A 601 -17.66 5.64 1.87
C TRP A 601 -18.50 6.66 1.12
N ILE A 602 -19.66 6.99 1.69
CA ILE A 602 -20.57 8.01 1.17
C ILE A 602 -20.76 9.06 2.24
N LEU A 603 -20.47 10.32 1.94
CA LEU A 603 -20.78 11.43 2.81
C LEU A 603 -21.78 12.36 2.13
N VAL A 604 -23.00 12.38 2.64
CA VAL A 604 -24.06 13.29 2.19
C VAL A 604 -23.92 14.61 2.92
N GLN A 605 -23.09 15.49 2.36
CA GLN A 605 -22.84 16.82 2.84
C GLN A 605 -22.36 17.69 1.66
N PRO A 606 -22.84 18.94 1.54
CA PRO A 606 -22.33 19.87 0.54
C PRO A 606 -20.80 19.99 0.59
N PRO A 607 -20.13 20.23 -0.55
CA PRO A 607 -18.71 20.57 -0.58
C PRO A 607 -18.38 21.76 0.33
N PRO A 608 -17.16 21.81 0.91
CA PRO A 608 -16.68 23.02 1.56
C PRO A 608 -16.63 24.18 0.55
N THR A 609 -16.79 25.41 1.02
CA THR A 609 -16.81 26.62 0.17
C THR A 609 -15.48 27.37 0.16
N ALA A 610 -14.54 26.99 1.03
CA ALA A 610 -13.21 27.58 1.17
C ALA A 610 -12.24 26.52 1.71
N GLY A 611 -10.94 26.79 1.60
CA GLY A 611 -9.88 25.85 1.98
C GLY A 611 -9.66 24.73 0.96
N ILE A 612 -10.31 24.76 -0.20
CA ILE A 612 -10.24 23.68 -1.19
C ILE A 612 -8.82 23.62 -1.76
N THR A 613 -8.18 22.45 -1.67
CA THR A 613 -6.88 22.18 -2.27
C THR A 613 -7.00 21.29 -3.50
N THR A 614 -6.39 21.75 -4.60
CA THR A 614 -6.34 21.02 -5.87
C THR A 614 -4.92 21.01 -6.41
N ILE A 615 -4.61 20.05 -7.27
CA ILE A 615 -3.29 19.94 -7.88
C ILE A 615 -3.40 20.38 -9.33
N ARG A 616 -2.58 21.36 -9.69
CA ARG A 616 -2.42 21.78 -11.08
C ARG A 616 -1.57 20.75 -11.83
N ASP A 617 -1.74 20.63 -13.14
CA ASP A 617 -1.08 19.64 -14.02
C ASP A 617 0.48 19.64 -13.98
N ASP A 618 1.09 20.68 -13.42
CA ASP A 618 2.54 20.78 -13.19
C ASP A 618 2.99 20.41 -11.76
N GLY A 619 2.10 19.89 -10.92
CA GLY A 619 2.39 19.48 -9.54
C GLY A 619 2.38 20.62 -8.52
N VAL A 620 1.98 21.84 -8.91
CA VAL A 620 1.77 22.96 -7.96
C VAL A 620 0.40 22.82 -7.31
N VAL A 621 0.35 22.94 -5.98
CA VAL A 621 -0.91 22.94 -5.23
C VAL A 621 -1.59 24.31 -5.35
N LEU A 622 -2.91 24.29 -5.49
CA LEU A 622 -3.76 25.47 -5.49
C LEU A 622 -4.62 25.43 -4.23
N VAL A 623 -4.75 26.56 -3.53
CA VAL A 623 -5.73 26.74 -2.45
C VAL A 623 -6.77 27.75 -2.90
N ASP A 624 -8.03 27.35 -2.93
CA ASP A 624 -9.14 28.13 -3.47
C ASP A 624 -8.85 28.69 -4.87
N GLY A 625 -8.25 27.85 -5.71
CA GLY A 625 -7.85 28.18 -7.09
C GLY A 625 -6.59 29.04 -7.23
N ARG A 626 -5.95 29.46 -6.12
CA ARG A 626 -4.72 30.27 -6.15
C ARG A 626 -3.48 29.40 -5.94
N PRO A 627 -2.43 29.52 -6.78
CA PRO A 627 -1.21 28.77 -6.59
C PRO A 627 -0.54 29.07 -5.25
N LEU A 628 -0.11 28.01 -4.57
CA LEU A 628 0.65 28.07 -3.33
C LEU A 628 1.95 27.31 -3.53
N PHE A 629 3.08 27.94 -3.19
CA PHE A 629 4.34 27.24 -2.93
C PHE A 629 4.45 27.06 -1.41
N PRO A 630 4.24 25.85 -0.86
CA PRO A 630 4.36 25.62 0.57
C PRO A 630 5.76 25.97 1.06
N ILE A 631 5.81 26.83 2.09
CA ILE A 631 7.01 27.18 2.86
C ILE A 631 6.66 26.79 4.29
N GLY A 632 7.03 25.57 4.65
CA GLY A 632 6.53 24.88 5.84
C GLY A 632 7.55 24.62 6.92
N LEU A 633 7.07 24.36 8.14
CA LEU A 633 7.88 23.97 9.27
C LEU A 633 7.19 22.83 10.04
N TYR A 634 7.95 21.78 10.32
CA TYR A 634 7.47 20.59 11.02
C TYR A 634 7.39 20.78 12.54
N SER A 635 6.56 19.95 13.18
CA SER A 635 6.39 19.85 14.64
C SER A 635 6.17 21.20 15.32
N VAL A 636 5.19 21.99 14.88
CA VAL A 636 4.80 23.25 15.52
C VAL A 636 3.91 22.98 16.73
N TRP A 637 4.31 23.46 17.91
CA TRP A 637 3.56 23.34 19.16
C TRP A 637 3.93 24.45 20.17
N LYS A 638 3.23 24.53 21.31
CA LYS A 638 3.54 25.49 22.39
C LYS A 638 4.87 25.17 23.04
N ARG A 639 5.73 26.18 23.21
CA ARG A 639 7.08 26.06 23.81
C ARG A 639 7.47 27.30 24.59
N GLU A 640 8.51 27.18 25.41
CA GLU A 640 9.08 28.33 26.13
C GLU A 640 9.46 29.47 25.17
N HIS A 641 10.06 29.15 24.02
CA HIS A 641 10.44 30.13 22.98
C HIS A 641 9.28 31.04 22.52
N ASN A 642 8.07 30.47 22.37
CA ASN A 642 6.87 31.22 21.98
C ASN A 642 6.00 31.63 23.19
N GLY A 643 6.48 31.46 24.43
CA GLY A 643 5.72 31.76 25.64
C GLY A 643 4.53 30.83 25.87
N HIS A 644 4.54 29.63 25.28
CA HIS A 644 3.42 28.69 25.27
C HIS A 644 2.12 29.30 24.71
N ASP A 645 2.24 30.09 23.64
CA ASP A 645 1.14 30.83 23.03
C ASP A 645 1.13 30.64 21.51
N PHE A 646 0.01 30.15 20.97
CA PHE A 646 -0.09 29.90 19.54
C PHE A 646 -0.19 31.18 18.72
N ASP A 647 -0.84 32.24 19.18
CA ASP A 647 -0.88 33.49 18.42
C ASP A 647 0.50 34.11 18.26
N ARG A 648 1.31 34.11 19.32
CA ARG A 648 2.70 34.56 19.27
C ARG A 648 3.54 33.68 18.35
N CYS A 649 3.34 32.35 18.41
CA CYS A 649 4.00 31.40 17.52
C CYS A 649 3.67 31.67 16.05
N MET A 650 2.38 31.71 15.70
CA MET A 650 1.92 31.90 14.33
C MET A 650 2.30 33.28 13.77
N THR A 651 2.30 34.32 14.61
CA THR A 651 2.79 35.66 14.24
C THR A 651 4.26 35.58 13.84
N GLU A 652 5.12 34.96 14.65
CA GLU A 652 6.55 34.86 14.34
C GLU A 652 6.80 34.04 13.07
N LEU A 653 6.09 32.92 12.88
CA LEU A 653 6.20 32.10 11.68
C LEU A 653 5.80 32.87 10.42
N ARG A 654 4.68 33.59 10.47
CA ARG A 654 4.21 34.45 9.36
C ARG A 654 5.21 35.55 9.03
N ASP A 655 5.74 36.25 10.04
CA ASP A 655 6.75 37.30 9.86
C ASP A 655 8.11 36.77 9.37
N ALA A 656 8.36 35.47 9.57
CA ALA A 656 9.48 34.75 8.98
C ALA A 656 9.21 34.28 7.55
N GLY A 657 8.00 34.46 7.01
CA GLY A 657 7.65 34.07 5.64
C GLY A 657 7.19 32.62 5.48
N PHE A 658 6.92 31.90 6.59
CA PHE A 658 6.23 30.63 6.51
C PHE A 658 4.76 30.85 6.18
N ASN A 659 4.19 29.95 5.37
CA ASN A 659 2.78 29.93 5.00
C ASN A 659 2.10 28.58 5.31
N THR A 660 2.89 27.59 5.71
CA THR A 660 2.45 26.22 5.97
C THR A 660 3.05 25.74 7.30
N ILE A 661 2.34 24.91 8.04
CA ILE A 661 2.78 24.33 9.31
C ILE A 661 2.32 22.89 9.43
N HIS A 662 3.12 22.07 10.11
CA HIS A 662 2.76 20.69 10.42
C HIS A 662 2.76 20.48 11.94
N THR A 663 1.82 19.66 12.44
CA THR A 663 1.77 19.24 13.85
C THR A 663 1.60 17.73 14.00
N TYR A 664 2.29 17.15 14.97
CA TYR A 664 2.12 15.75 15.40
C TYR A 664 1.03 15.59 16.47
N HIS A 665 0.34 16.68 16.85
CA HIS A 665 -0.69 16.65 17.87
C HIS A 665 -1.94 15.92 17.37
N ALA A 666 -2.00 14.62 17.62
CA ALA A 666 -3.10 13.75 17.18
C ALA A 666 -4.31 13.77 18.13
N GLN A 667 -4.23 14.44 19.28
CA GLN A 667 -5.36 14.53 20.21
C GLN A 667 -6.30 15.65 19.76
N ARG A 668 -7.61 15.37 19.69
CA ARG A 668 -8.62 16.35 19.25
C ARG A 668 -9.19 17.09 20.46
N ASP A 669 -8.29 17.71 21.20
CA ASP A 669 -8.59 18.47 22.42
C ASP A 669 -8.75 19.96 22.12
N ALA A 670 -9.00 20.74 23.19
CA ALA A 670 -9.17 22.19 23.08
C ALA A 670 -7.90 22.89 22.57
N GLU A 671 -6.72 22.32 22.79
CA GLU A 671 -5.46 22.89 22.32
C GLU A 671 -5.32 22.77 20.80
N LEU A 672 -5.74 21.65 20.20
CA LEU A 672 -5.78 21.54 18.74
C LEU A 672 -6.76 22.54 18.11
N GLN A 673 -7.90 22.78 18.75
CA GLN A 673 -8.85 23.80 18.28
C GLN A 673 -8.26 25.21 18.36
N GLU A 674 -7.51 25.51 19.42
CA GLU A 674 -6.74 26.76 19.54
C GLU A 674 -5.69 26.86 18.42
N PHE A 675 -4.98 25.76 18.10
CA PHE A 675 -4.00 25.70 17.03
C PHE A 675 -4.61 26.01 15.66
N TYR A 676 -5.73 25.36 15.30
CA TYR A 676 -6.43 25.64 14.04
C TYR A 676 -6.94 27.08 13.98
N ALA A 677 -7.55 27.58 15.06
CA ALA A 677 -8.06 28.95 15.11
C ALA A 677 -6.93 29.98 14.96
N ALA A 678 -5.77 29.74 15.59
CA ALA A 678 -4.60 30.59 15.41
C ALA A 678 -4.07 30.50 13.97
N ALA A 679 -3.94 29.29 13.41
CA ALA A 679 -3.48 29.11 12.03
C ALA A 679 -4.37 29.89 11.04
N ASP A 680 -5.69 29.77 11.16
CA ASP A 680 -6.65 30.50 10.32
C ASP A 680 -6.53 32.02 10.47
N ARG A 681 -6.50 32.54 11.71
CA ARG A 681 -6.32 33.98 11.99
C ARG A 681 -5.08 34.57 11.33
N HIS A 682 -3.99 33.79 11.25
CA HIS A 682 -2.71 34.22 10.69
C HIS A 682 -2.54 33.84 9.22
N GLY A 683 -3.51 33.14 8.63
CA GLY A 683 -3.47 32.70 7.22
C GLY A 683 -2.43 31.62 6.95
N LEU A 684 -2.10 30.80 7.96
CA LEU A 684 -1.22 29.64 7.83
C LEU A 684 -2.01 28.39 7.46
N ARG A 685 -1.40 27.53 6.65
CA ARG A 685 -1.99 26.29 6.15
C ARG A 685 -1.48 25.07 6.92
N VAL A 686 -2.36 24.15 7.30
CA VAL A 686 -2.07 23.07 8.26
C VAL A 686 -1.96 21.71 7.55
N ILE A 687 -0.87 21.00 7.84
CA ILE A 687 -0.68 19.59 7.53
C ILE A 687 -0.83 18.80 8.83
N ILE A 688 -1.71 17.79 8.85
CA ILE A 688 -2.03 17.04 10.07
C ILE A 688 -2.48 15.62 9.76
N ALA A 689 -2.12 14.67 10.62
CA ALA A 689 -2.57 13.30 10.52
C ALA A 689 -3.97 13.09 11.11
N PRO A 690 -4.80 12.16 10.61
CA PRO A 690 -6.05 11.76 11.25
C PRO A 690 -5.86 11.20 12.69
N ARG A 691 -6.95 10.83 13.38
CA ARG A 691 -6.84 10.13 14.68
C ARG A 691 -6.09 8.80 14.50
N GLY A 692 -5.34 8.41 15.53
CA GLY A 692 -4.39 7.30 15.44
C GLY A 692 -3.01 7.70 14.89
N GLY A 693 -2.84 8.93 14.38
CA GLY A 693 -1.57 9.42 13.86
C GLY A 693 -1.29 8.99 12.42
N ALA A 694 -0.10 9.33 11.93
CA ALA A 694 0.39 8.83 10.66
C ALA A 694 0.64 7.31 10.73
N ASN A 695 0.61 6.64 9.59
CA ASN A 695 0.78 5.18 9.44
C ASN A 695 -0.38 4.32 9.97
N ASN A 696 -1.51 4.93 10.34
CA ASN A 696 -2.70 4.18 10.69
C ASN A 696 -3.24 3.46 9.45
N CYS A 697 -3.33 2.13 9.50
CA CYS A 697 -3.81 1.29 8.41
C CYS A 697 -5.32 1.08 8.41
N ASP A 698 -6.05 1.60 9.40
CA ASP A 698 -7.51 1.54 9.48
C ASP A 698 -8.17 2.74 8.76
N PRO A 699 -8.82 2.52 7.59
CA PRO A 699 -9.48 3.59 6.87
C PRO A 699 -10.64 4.22 7.65
N GLN A 700 -11.30 3.47 8.54
CA GLN A 700 -12.48 3.94 9.26
C GLN A 700 -12.14 5.03 10.27
N THR A 701 -11.06 4.85 11.03
CA THR A 701 -10.55 5.87 11.94
C THR A 701 -10.17 7.16 11.20
N ALA A 702 -9.55 7.03 10.02
CA ALA A 702 -9.20 8.18 9.18
C ALA A 702 -10.46 8.93 8.70
N VAL A 703 -11.42 8.21 8.10
CA VAL A 703 -12.67 8.77 7.59
C VAL A 703 -13.43 9.54 8.66
N GLY A 704 -13.62 8.96 9.86
CA GLY A 704 -14.35 9.64 10.94
C GLY A 704 -13.74 10.99 11.31
N THR A 705 -12.41 11.07 11.36
CA THR A 705 -11.69 12.33 11.62
C THR A 705 -11.86 13.33 10.49
N VAL A 706 -11.72 12.87 9.25
CA VAL A 706 -11.83 13.71 8.06
C VAL A 706 -13.23 14.33 7.96
N VAL A 707 -14.29 13.56 8.22
CA VAL A 707 -15.66 14.09 8.17
C VAL A 707 -15.87 15.24 9.17
N GLU A 708 -15.25 15.16 10.35
CA GLU A 708 -15.34 16.21 11.38
C GLU A 708 -14.52 17.47 11.05
N GLU A 709 -13.37 17.30 10.39
CA GLU A 709 -12.34 18.34 10.28
C GLU A 709 -12.13 18.85 8.83
N CYS A 710 -12.68 18.21 7.80
CA CYS A 710 -12.51 18.63 6.39
C CYS A 710 -13.07 20.02 6.06
N CYS A 711 -13.83 20.62 6.98
CA CYS A 711 -14.33 22.00 6.85
C CYS A 711 -13.45 23.04 7.58
N GLN A 712 -12.31 22.63 8.16
CA GLN A 712 -11.38 23.55 8.82
C GLN A 712 -10.72 24.47 7.78
N PRO A 713 -10.91 25.81 7.83
CA PRO A 713 -10.43 26.71 6.79
C PRO A 713 -8.91 26.73 6.60
N ALA A 714 -8.16 26.39 7.65
CA ALA A 714 -6.70 26.34 7.64
C ALA A 714 -6.14 25.02 7.09
N LEU A 715 -6.94 23.96 6.93
CA LEU A 715 -6.46 22.66 6.49
C LEU A 715 -5.86 22.73 5.07
N LEU A 716 -4.70 22.11 4.89
CA LEU A 716 -4.04 21.97 3.59
C LEU A 716 -4.06 20.52 3.12
N ALA A 717 -3.62 19.62 4.00
CA ALA A 717 -3.33 18.25 3.64
C ALA A 717 -3.48 17.27 4.81
N TRP A 718 -3.91 16.05 4.48
CA TRP A 718 -3.97 14.91 5.39
C TRP A 718 -2.64 14.14 5.39
N TYR A 719 -1.95 14.12 6.53
CA TYR A 719 -0.69 13.40 6.73
C TYR A 719 -0.93 11.93 7.05
N LEU A 720 -0.90 11.09 6.01
CA LEU A 720 -1.31 9.69 6.14
C LEU A 720 -0.16 8.77 6.56
N ALA A 721 1.09 9.09 6.20
CA ALA A 721 2.24 8.24 6.51
C ALA A 721 3.52 9.05 6.76
N ASP A 722 4.36 8.51 7.65
CA ASP A 722 5.63 9.06 8.13
C ASP A 722 6.65 7.91 8.18
N ASP A 723 7.91 8.11 7.78
CA ASP A 723 8.86 7.01 7.60
C ASP A 723 8.23 5.84 6.79
N THR A 724 7.49 6.22 5.74
CA THR A 724 6.37 5.44 5.17
C THR A 724 6.69 3.96 4.92
N ALA A 725 7.71 3.66 4.11
CA ALA A 725 8.06 2.30 3.73
C ALA A 725 8.72 1.48 4.85
N SER A 726 8.81 2.03 6.07
CA SER A 726 9.18 1.29 7.29
C SER A 726 7.97 0.91 8.14
N HIS A 727 6.80 1.53 7.93
CA HIS A 727 5.67 1.43 8.84
C HIS A 727 4.36 0.96 8.21
N ILE A 728 4.11 1.25 6.94
CA ILE A 728 2.85 0.91 6.27
C ILE A 728 3.12 0.43 4.86
N SER A 729 2.45 -0.65 4.42
CA SER A 729 2.60 -1.13 3.06
C SER A 729 1.93 -0.18 2.05
N ALA A 730 2.40 -0.19 0.79
CA ALA A 730 1.82 0.63 -0.26
C ALA A 730 0.32 0.38 -0.48
N ASP A 731 -0.11 -0.88 -0.33
CA ASP A 731 -1.51 -1.27 -0.48
C ASP A 731 -2.37 -0.78 0.68
N ASP A 732 -1.89 -0.86 1.92
CA ASP A 732 -2.61 -0.37 3.10
C ASP A 732 -2.78 1.15 3.03
N LEU A 733 -1.69 1.88 2.71
CA LEU A 733 -1.74 3.32 2.55
C LEU A 733 -2.69 3.74 1.43
N ARG A 734 -2.70 3.00 0.31
CA ARG A 734 -3.62 3.25 -0.80
C ARG A 734 -5.09 3.03 -0.40
N ARG A 735 -5.37 2.05 0.47
CA ARG A 735 -6.74 1.85 1.01
C ARG A 735 -7.18 3.03 1.87
N VAL A 736 -6.31 3.52 2.76
CA VAL A 736 -6.60 4.69 3.60
C VAL A 736 -6.77 5.95 2.75
N HIS A 737 -5.87 6.20 1.81
CA HIS A 737 -5.95 7.31 0.87
C HIS A 737 -7.29 7.32 0.11
N ARG A 738 -7.70 6.18 -0.47
CA ARG A 738 -8.99 6.09 -1.18
C ARG A 738 -10.18 6.41 -0.28
N ALA A 739 -10.19 5.90 0.95
CA ALA A 739 -11.26 6.15 1.91
C ALA A 739 -11.35 7.64 2.29
N VAL A 740 -10.21 8.30 2.50
CA VAL A 740 -10.17 9.75 2.74
C VAL A 740 -10.71 10.51 1.54
N ARG A 741 -10.29 10.15 0.32
CA ARG A 741 -10.75 10.78 -0.92
C ARG A 741 -12.24 10.56 -1.22
N ASP A 742 -12.85 9.50 -0.69
CA ASP A 742 -14.29 9.28 -0.79
C ASP A 742 -15.09 10.38 -0.06
N VAL A 743 -14.63 10.80 1.11
CA VAL A 743 -15.35 11.77 1.96
C VAL A 743 -14.83 13.20 1.86
N ASP A 744 -13.57 13.37 1.47
CA ASP A 744 -12.90 14.66 1.28
C ASP A 744 -12.03 14.66 0.00
N PRO A 745 -12.66 14.79 -1.19
CA PRO A 745 -11.93 14.94 -2.44
C PRO A 745 -11.31 16.35 -2.60
N PHE A 746 -11.45 17.23 -1.61
CA PHE A 746 -11.07 18.63 -1.69
C PHE A 746 -9.76 18.94 -0.96
N HIS A 747 -9.19 17.99 -0.24
CA HIS A 747 -7.85 18.13 0.34
C HIS A 747 -6.90 17.06 -0.19
N VAL A 748 -5.63 17.43 -0.35
CA VAL A 748 -4.57 16.50 -0.76
C VAL A 748 -4.16 15.60 0.41
N THR A 749 -3.85 14.35 0.14
CA THR A 749 -3.21 13.46 1.12
C THR A 749 -1.70 13.42 0.86
N VAL A 750 -0.90 13.31 1.92
CA VAL A 750 0.56 13.33 1.84
C VAL A 750 1.21 12.19 2.62
N GLN A 751 2.42 11.80 2.19
CA GLN A 751 3.30 10.84 2.85
C GLN A 751 4.74 11.36 2.92
N ALA A 752 5.45 11.07 4.02
CA ALA A 752 6.87 11.35 4.16
C ALA A 752 7.71 10.07 4.33
N ASP A 753 8.91 10.09 3.76
CA ASP A 753 9.88 9.00 3.86
C ASP A 753 11.27 9.50 3.46
N GLY A 754 12.30 8.81 3.94
CA GLY A 754 13.63 8.88 3.33
C GLY A 754 13.60 8.28 1.93
N VAL A 755 14.43 8.80 1.01
CA VAL A 755 14.49 8.25 -0.36
C VAL A 755 15.14 6.86 -0.38
N PHE A 756 16.01 6.55 0.60
CA PHE A 756 16.72 5.28 0.72
C PHE A 756 16.68 4.70 2.13
N ALA A 757 16.80 3.37 2.22
CA ALA A 757 17.07 2.69 3.48
C ALA A 757 18.57 2.82 3.81
N GLY A 758 18.92 3.70 4.76
CA GLY A 758 20.30 3.93 5.19
C GLY A 758 21.13 4.84 4.27
N SER A 759 22.39 5.09 4.64
CA SER A 759 23.27 6.12 4.04
C SER A 759 23.99 5.70 2.74
N ARG A 760 23.66 4.52 2.18
CA ARG A 760 24.12 4.06 0.84
C ARG A 760 23.00 3.25 0.20
N GLY A 761 22.19 3.92 -0.61
CA GLY A 761 20.92 3.39 -1.09
C GLY A 761 21.02 2.22 -2.08
N PRO A 762 20.02 1.29 -2.09
CA PRO A 762 19.86 0.27 -3.13
C PRO A 762 19.50 0.90 -4.50
N THR A 763 19.48 0.09 -5.57
CA THR A 763 19.15 0.51 -6.95
C THR A 763 17.72 1.04 -7.16
N ARG A 764 16.86 1.05 -6.13
CA ARG A 764 15.46 1.44 -6.20
C ARG A 764 15.09 2.32 -4.99
N SER A 765 14.38 3.42 -5.26
CA SER A 765 13.89 4.39 -4.27
C SER A 765 12.79 3.77 -3.39
N ARG A 766 12.65 4.27 -2.15
CA ARG A 766 11.58 3.88 -1.22
C ARG A 766 10.20 4.35 -1.70
N TYR A 767 10.14 5.34 -2.59
CA TYR A 767 8.90 5.85 -3.15
C TYR A 767 8.35 5.04 -4.33
N SER A 768 9.16 4.20 -4.98
CA SER A 768 8.78 3.54 -6.23
C SER A 768 7.50 2.69 -6.12
N ASP A 769 7.25 2.04 -4.98
CA ASP A 769 6.03 1.24 -4.73
C ASP A 769 4.85 2.11 -4.23
N TYR A 770 5.11 3.34 -3.77
CA TYR A 770 4.16 4.22 -3.08
C TYR A 770 3.66 5.38 -3.93
N VAL A 771 4.07 5.45 -5.21
CA VAL A 771 3.65 6.50 -6.11
C VAL A 771 2.13 6.65 -6.07
N ASP A 772 1.36 5.58 -6.22
CA ASP A 772 -0.11 5.65 -6.23
C ASP A 772 -0.78 5.54 -4.86
N SER A 773 -0.05 5.81 -3.78
CA SER A 773 -0.57 5.68 -2.41
C SER A 773 -0.99 7.00 -1.77
N THR A 774 -0.58 8.16 -2.32
CA THR A 774 -1.02 9.50 -1.91
C THR A 774 -1.00 10.52 -3.07
N ASP A 775 -1.53 11.73 -2.83
CA ASP A 775 -1.56 12.82 -3.81
C ASP A 775 -0.21 13.56 -3.93
N ALA A 776 0.54 13.68 -2.83
CA ALA A 776 1.78 14.46 -2.75
C ALA A 776 2.84 13.82 -1.84
N PHE A 777 4.11 14.12 -2.12
CA PHE A 777 5.28 13.44 -1.55
C PHE A 777 6.17 14.39 -0.76
N LEU A 778 6.57 13.99 0.44
CA LEU A 778 7.40 14.80 1.33
C LEU A 778 8.72 14.08 1.60
N PRO A 779 9.70 14.13 0.68
CA PRO A 779 10.95 13.41 0.83
C PRO A 779 11.84 14.04 1.90
N GLU A 780 12.38 13.19 2.76
CA GLU A 780 13.30 13.56 3.83
C GLU A 780 14.73 13.67 3.32
N LEU A 781 15.26 14.89 3.29
CA LEU A 781 16.57 15.20 2.72
C LEU A 781 17.55 15.63 3.83
N TYR A 782 18.15 14.63 4.50
CA TYR A 782 18.99 14.83 5.71
C TYR A 782 20.48 14.43 5.56
N PRO A 783 21.23 15.01 4.61
CA PRO A 783 22.57 14.53 4.27
C PRO A 783 23.69 14.97 5.22
N ILE A 784 23.46 15.87 6.19
CA ILE A 784 24.53 16.53 6.98
C ILE A 784 24.68 15.87 8.35
N ARG A 785 25.24 14.67 8.44
CA ARG A 785 25.38 13.92 9.70
C ARG A 785 26.57 14.35 10.55
N SER A 786 27.70 14.61 9.90
CA SER A 786 28.93 15.12 10.54
C SER A 786 29.84 15.78 9.49
N ASP A 787 30.98 16.34 9.89
CA ASP A 787 31.92 16.93 8.92
C ASP A 787 32.47 15.90 7.92
N ASP A 788 32.67 14.67 8.37
CA ASP A 788 33.15 13.54 7.56
C ASP A 788 32.04 12.83 6.77
N ASP A 789 30.77 13.03 7.16
CA ASP A 789 29.58 12.40 6.57
C ASP A 789 28.55 13.48 6.25
N CYS A 790 28.83 14.23 5.18
CA CYS A 790 28.03 15.36 4.70
C CYS A 790 28.12 15.44 3.16
N GLU A 791 27.07 15.07 2.44
CA GLU A 791 27.06 15.15 0.98
C GLU A 791 25.82 15.90 0.49
N VAL A 792 25.95 17.22 0.30
CA VAL A 792 24.87 18.08 -0.23
C VAL A 792 24.36 17.59 -1.59
N ALA A 793 25.22 16.94 -2.40
CA ALA A 793 24.80 16.39 -3.69
C ALA A 793 23.73 15.27 -3.57
N ASP A 794 23.54 14.69 -2.37
CA ASP A 794 22.45 13.75 -2.08
C ASP A 794 21.09 14.37 -2.36
N VAL A 795 20.88 15.66 -2.07
CA VAL A 795 19.64 16.37 -2.42
C VAL A 795 19.34 16.30 -3.92
N THR A 796 20.38 16.44 -4.75
CA THR A 796 20.23 16.36 -6.22
C THR A 796 19.91 14.94 -6.66
N ARG A 797 20.59 13.95 -6.09
CA ARG A 797 20.35 12.53 -6.35
C ARG A 797 18.90 12.18 -6.05
N ASP A 798 18.47 12.50 -4.85
CA ASP A 798 17.21 12.06 -4.26
C ASP A 798 16.02 12.70 -4.97
N MET A 799 16.09 14.00 -5.27
CA MET A 799 15.06 14.69 -6.06
C MET A 799 14.94 14.18 -7.50
N LYS A 800 16.06 13.84 -8.14
CA LYS A 800 16.04 13.26 -9.49
C LYS A 800 15.37 11.89 -9.49
N LEU A 801 15.69 11.04 -8.52
CA LEU A 801 15.10 9.71 -8.38
C LEU A 801 13.59 9.76 -8.15
N ILE A 802 13.11 10.67 -7.29
CA ILE A 802 11.65 10.87 -7.12
C ILE A 802 11.02 11.35 -8.43
N GLY A 803 11.70 12.25 -9.16
CA GLY A 803 11.26 12.68 -10.48
C GLY A 803 11.26 11.57 -11.54
N GLU A 804 12.12 10.56 -11.40
CA GLU A 804 12.15 9.35 -12.22
C GLU A 804 11.00 8.40 -11.82
N ASP A 805 10.83 8.11 -10.52
CA ASP A 805 9.72 7.30 -10.00
C ASP A 805 8.35 7.82 -10.49
N LEU A 806 8.13 9.13 -10.38
CA LEU A 806 6.89 9.76 -10.83
C LEU A 806 6.72 9.67 -12.35
N ARG A 807 7.81 9.85 -13.11
CA ARG A 807 7.78 9.78 -14.58
C ARG A 807 7.51 8.37 -15.07
N ASP A 808 8.13 7.37 -14.46
CA ASP A 808 7.93 5.95 -14.78
C ASP A 808 6.49 5.52 -14.47
N ALA A 809 5.89 6.09 -13.42
CA ALA A 809 4.46 5.95 -13.12
C ALA A 809 3.53 6.79 -14.01
N GLY A 810 4.07 7.61 -14.93
CA GLY A 810 3.28 8.52 -15.76
C GLY A 810 2.57 9.63 -14.98
N ARG A 811 3.03 9.95 -13.77
CA ARG A 811 2.41 10.92 -12.86
C ARG A 811 3.23 12.20 -12.74
N ARG A 812 2.51 13.29 -12.46
CA ARG A 812 3.07 14.56 -11.99
C ARG A 812 2.35 14.90 -10.70
N ALA A 813 3.10 14.97 -9.61
CA ALA A 813 2.56 15.18 -8.28
C ALA A 813 3.35 16.27 -7.55
N PRO A 814 2.77 16.93 -6.53
CA PRO A 814 3.51 17.83 -5.67
C PRO A 814 4.60 17.09 -4.91
N VAL A 815 5.78 17.70 -4.85
CA VAL A 815 6.93 17.24 -4.05
C VAL A 815 7.31 18.37 -3.10
N TRP A 816 7.05 18.18 -1.82
CA TRP A 816 7.33 19.16 -0.77
C TRP A 816 8.51 18.67 0.08
N ALA A 817 9.72 19.01 -0.37
CA ALA A 817 10.94 18.45 0.22
C ALA A 817 11.11 18.87 1.68
N ILE A 818 11.43 17.92 2.56
CA ILE A 818 11.74 18.15 3.97
C ILE A 818 13.25 18.34 4.11
N ILE A 819 13.67 19.58 4.33
CA ILE A 819 15.07 19.96 4.46
C ILE A 819 15.52 19.83 5.92
N GLN A 820 16.71 19.27 6.11
CA GLN A 820 17.36 19.19 7.42
C GLN A 820 17.60 20.58 8.01
N ASP A 821 17.12 20.81 9.23
CA ASP A 821 17.55 21.95 10.07
C ASP A 821 17.45 21.55 11.55
N PHE A 822 18.15 20.48 11.91
CA PHE A 822 18.18 19.91 13.24
C PHE A 822 19.54 19.25 13.53
N GLU A 823 19.80 18.97 14.80
CA GLU A 823 20.82 18.03 15.27
C GLU A 823 20.23 17.03 16.27
N GLY A 824 20.99 16.00 16.63
CA GLY A 824 20.53 14.92 17.50
C GLY A 824 20.32 13.60 16.76
N TRP A 825 19.93 12.54 17.47
CA TRP A 825 19.65 11.21 16.89
C TRP A 825 20.72 10.66 15.93
N GLY A 826 22.00 10.99 16.17
CA GLY A 826 23.13 10.58 15.33
C GLY A 826 23.65 11.68 14.39
N TRP A 827 22.92 12.77 14.20
CA TRP A 827 23.40 14.01 13.59
C TRP A 827 24.18 14.81 14.62
N LYS A 828 25.49 14.95 14.41
CA LYS A 828 26.43 15.51 15.40
C LYS A 828 26.42 17.04 15.47
N ARG A 829 25.82 17.71 14.48
CA ARG A 829 25.71 19.17 14.39
C ARG A 829 24.52 19.57 13.54
N TYR A 830 24.07 20.81 13.71
CA TYR A 830 23.22 21.47 12.73
C TYR A 830 23.96 21.65 11.38
N PRO A 831 23.22 21.66 10.26
CA PRO A 831 23.73 22.26 9.04
C PRO A 831 24.11 23.73 9.28
N THR A 832 25.15 24.18 8.59
CA THR A 832 25.45 25.61 8.50
C THR A 832 24.38 26.32 7.67
N GLU A 833 24.21 27.63 7.84
CA GLU A 833 23.25 28.41 7.04
C GLU A 833 23.48 28.26 5.53
N ALA A 834 24.74 28.15 5.09
CA ALA A 834 25.08 27.91 3.69
C ALA A 834 24.63 26.51 3.22
N GLU A 835 24.79 25.48 4.05
CA GLU A 835 24.31 24.12 3.78
C GLU A 835 22.77 24.08 3.71
N THR A 836 22.05 24.64 4.69
CA THR A 836 20.57 24.70 4.67
C THR A 836 20.06 25.46 3.43
N ARG A 837 20.71 26.58 3.10
CA ARG A 837 20.36 27.40 1.93
C ARG A 837 20.60 26.64 0.63
N VAL A 838 21.76 26.00 0.43
CA VAL A 838 22.02 25.28 -0.82
C VAL A 838 21.12 24.05 -0.98
N MET A 839 20.86 23.30 0.10
CA MET A 839 19.93 22.16 0.06
C MET A 839 18.52 22.61 -0.35
N THR A 840 18.04 23.72 0.23
CA THR A 840 16.74 24.32 -0.13
C THR A 840 16.66 24.63 -1.62
N TYR A 841 17.63 25.35 -2.18
CA TYR A 841 17.58 25.77 -3.57
C TYR A 841 17.86 24.61 -4.54
N LEU A 842 18.69 23.63 -4.17
CA LEU A 842 18.87 22.42 -4.97
C LEU A 842 17.56 21.62 -5.07
N ALA A 843 16.81 21.48 -3.97
CA ALA A 843 15.51 20.82 -4.00
C ALA A 843 14.54 21.52 -4.97
N VAL A 844 14.46 22.85 -4.91
CA VAL A 844 13.66 23.66 -5.85
C VAL A 844 14.11 23.47 -7.29
N ILE A 845 15.43 23.57 -7.55
CA ILE A 845 15.99 23.44 -8.90
C ILE A 845 15.68 22.07 -9.52
N HIS A 846 15.69 21.01 -8.71
CA HIS A 846 15.45 19.64 -9.16
C HIS A 846 13.99 19.18 -9.01
N GLY A 847 13.05 20.10 -8.84
CA GLY A 847 11.62 19.85 -9.06
C GLY A 847 10.71 19.93 -7.84
N ALA A 848 11.19 20.37 -6.67
CA ALA A 848 10.32 20.59 -5.51
C ALA A 848 9.31 21.71 -5.80
N THR A 849 8.04 21.44 -5.50
CA THR A 849 6.92 22.40 -5.62
C THR A 849 6.49 22.99 -4.28
N GLY A 850 7.21 22.62 -3.22
CA GLY A 850 7.16 23.20 -1.88
C GLY A 850 8.43 22.84 -1.10
N ILE A 851 8.71 23.56 -0.01
CA ILE A 851 9.80 23.28 0.92
C ILE A 851 9.24 23.28 2.33
N THR A 852 9.58 22.25 3.10
CA THR A 852 9.34 22.20 4.54
C THR A 852 10.66 21.98 5.28
N TYR A 853 10.77 22.42 6.52
CA TYR A 853 11.97 22.19 7.34
C TYR A 853 11.64 21.29 8.53
N TYR A 854 12.51 20.33 8.81
CA TYR A 854 12.46 19.56 10.05
C TYR A 854 13.56 20.08 10.98
N THR A 855 13.25 20.63 12.16
CA THR A 855 11.91 20.79 12.76
C THR A 855 11.83 22.04 13.64
N TYR A 856 10.62 22.60 13.85
CA TYR A 856 10.40 23.76 14.73
C TYR A 856 10.95 23.49 16.13
N GLY A 857 10.50 22.40 16.75
CA GLY A 857 10.99 21.94 18.04
C GLY A 857 11.06 20.42 18.14
N GLY A 858 12.20 19.90 18.61
CA GLY A 858 12.44 18.47 18.84
C GLY A 858 12.33 18.04 20.30
N THR A 859 12.05 16.76 20.57
CA THR A 859 11.94 16.18 21.92
C THR A 859 13.17 15.36 22.27
N GLY A 860 13.50 15.29 23.57
CA GLY A 860 14.62 14.49 24.05
C GLY A 860 15.95 14.95 23.42
N LEU A 861 16.61 14.05 22.69
CA LEU A 861 17.88 14.32 22.02
C LEU A 861 17.74 15.01 20.65
N ASN A 862 16.53 15.25 20.15
CA ASN A 862 16.31 16.03 18.94
C ASN A 862 16.25 17.51 19.28
N HIS A 863 17.21 18.27 18.76
CA HIS A 863 17.21 19.72 18.86
C HIS A 863 16.78 20.32 17.52
N GLY A 864 15.53 20.77 17.45
CA GLY A 864 15.00 21.57 16.34
C GLY A 864 15.42 23.05 16.40
N VAL A 865 15.07 23.81 15.37
CA VAL A 865 15.57 25.17 15.11
C VAL A 865 15.36 26.17 16.24
N THR A 866 14.32 26.02 17.08
CA THR A 866 14.10 26.96 18.20
C THR A 866 15.00 26.73 19.41
N HIS A 867 15.84 25.68 19.43
CA HIS A 867 16.79 25.45 20.52
C HIS A 867 18.02 26.36 20.42
N ASP A 868 18.39 26.79 19.20
CA ASP A 868 19.50 27.70 18.96
C ASP A 868 18.99 28.99 18.27
N PRO A 869 19.08 30.16 18.92
CA PRO A 869 18.66 31.43 18.33
C PRO A 869 19.37 31.80 17.01
N GLN A 870 20.61 31.35 16.80
CA GLN A 870 21.35 31.60 15.57
C GLN A 870 20.84 30.74 14.42
N VAL A 871 20.57 29.46 14.67
CA VAL A 871 19.94 28.55 13.70
C VAL A 871 18.57 29.11 13.31
N TRP A 872 17.75 29.47 14.30
CA TRP A 872 16.45 30.09 14.04
C TRP A 872 16.55 31.37 13.22
N ALA A 873 17.50 32.26 13.55
CA ALA A 873 17.71 33.49 12.79
C ALA A 873 18.17 33.23 11.34
N GLY A 874 19.01 32.21 11.12
CA GLY A 874 19.43 31.73 9.81
C GLY A 874 18.26 31.22 8.98
N LEU A 875 17.44 30.34 9.54
CA LEU A 875 16.26 29.81 8.86
C LEU A 875 15.28 30.93 8.48
N LYS A 876 15.04 31.89 9.38
CA LYS A 876 14.21 33.07 9.09
C LYS A 876 14.72 33.92 7.92
N ARG A 877 16.03 33.95 7.66
CA ARG A 877 16.58 34.63 6.47
C ARG A 877 16.25 33.83 5.21
N ILE A 878 16.45 32.51 5.25
CA ILE A 878 16.20 31.63 4.10
C ILE A 878 14.71 31.60 3.74
N SER A 879 13.81 31.41 4.71
CA SER A 879 12.36 31.35 4.47
C SER A 879 11.82 32.66 3.90
N ARG A 880 12.33 33.82 4.33
CA ARG A 880 11.97 35.12 3.74
C ARG A 880 12.41 35.27 2.28
N GLN A 881 13.52 34.65 1.88
CA GLN A 881 13.91 34.61 0.46
C GLN A 881 12.88 33.85 -0.36
N LEU A 882 12.47 32.66 0.11
CA LEU A 882 11.43 31.87 -0.54
C LEU A 882 10.10 32.62 -0.59
N ALA A 883 9.71 33.29 0.49
CA ALA A 883 8.48 34.09 0.54
C ALA A 883 8.50 35.23 -0.48
N ARG A 884 9.64 35.93 -0.65
CA ARG A 884 9.81 36.95 -1.70
C ARG A 884 9.78 36.36 -3.11
N LEU A 885 10.18 35.10 -3.27
CA LEU A 885 10.15 34.37 -4.54
C LEU A 885 8.86 33.59 -4.78
N HIS A 886 7.90 33.56 -3.84
CA HIS A 886 6.70 32.72 -3.91
C HIS A 886 6.01 32.78 -5.28
N ASP A 887 5.68 33.99 -5.74
CA ASP A 887 4.96 34.20 -7.00
C ASP A 887 5.77 33.81 -8.23
N VAL A 888 7.10 33.74 -8.12
CA VAL A 888 8.02 33.24 -9.16
C VAL A 888 8.07 31.71 -9.15
N LEU A 889 8.14 31.10 -7.96
CA LEU A 889 8.29 29.66 -7.79
C LEU A 889 7.06 28.89 -8.27
N VAL A 890 5.86 29.45 -8.07
CA VAL A 890 4.59 28.89 -8.56
C VAL A 890 4.38 29.02 -10.07
N GLN A 891 5.26 29.69 -10.82
CA GLN A 891 5.13 29.79 -12.28
C GLN A 891 5.57 28.50 -12.97
N ARG A 892 4.98 28.22 -14.14
CA ARG A 892 5.53 27.21 -15.05
C ARG A 892 6.97 27.57 -15.39
N ALA A 893 7.85 26.57 -15.33
CA ALA A 893 9.20 26.75 -15.83
C ALA A 893 9.12 26.92 -17.36
N PRO A 894 9.72 27.98 -17.95
CA PRO A 894 9.93 28.05 -19.39
C PRO A 894 10.89 26.95 -19.85
N GLU A 895 11.12 26.87 -21.16
CA GLU A 895 12.22 26.06 -21.70
C GLU A 895 13.55 26.46 -21.01
N GLN A 896 14.27 25.46 -20.52
CA GLN A 896 15.54 25.66 -19.82
C GLN A 896 16.66 25.81 -20.85
N SER A 897 16.84 27.02 -21.38
CA SER A 897 17.79 27.33 -22.45
C SER A 897 19.14 27.86 -21.96
N GLN A 898 19.28 28.06 -20.65
CA GLN A 898 20.52 28.57 -20.05
C GLN A 898 21.66 27.54 -20.16
N GLN A 899 22.88 28.04 -20.34
CA GLN A 899 24.10 27.24 -20.35
C GLN A 899 25.06 27.71 -19.27
N VAL A 900 25.74 26.74 -18.65
CA VAL A 900 26.74 26.99 -17.61
C VAL A 900 28.06 26.36 -18.04
N GLU A 901 29.11 27.17 -18.06
CA GLU A 901 30.49 26.73 -18.28
C GLU A 901 31.30 26.98 -17.00
N ILE A 902 31.92 25.94 -16.46
CA ILE A 902 32.82 26.06 -15.30
C ILE A 902 34.20 26.49 -15.80
N LEU A 903 34.63 27.70 -15.42
CA LEU A 903 35.90 28.30 -15.80
C LEU A 903 37.04 27.86 -14.87
N SER A 904 36.76 27.75 -13.56
CA SER A 904 37.70 27.22 -12.56
C SER A 904 36.96 26.55 -11.41
N GLY A 905 37.62 25.59 -10.75
CA GLY A 905 37.01 24.74 -9.73
C GLY A 905 36.55 23.38 -10.28
N PRO A 906 35.94 22.52 -9.45
CA PRO A 906 35.44 21.23 -9.90
C PRO A 906 34.26 21.41 -10.87
N ARG A 907 34.20 20.54 -11.90
CA ARG A 907 33.07 20.49 -12.85
C ARG A 907 31.89 19.67 -12.32
N VAL A 908 32.19 18.71 -11.45
CA VAL A 908 31.22 17.80 -10.83
C VAL A 908 31.34 17.86 -9.30
N ALA A 909 30.21 17.75 -8.61
CA ALA A 909 30.11 17.53 -7.17
C ALA A 909 30.00 16.02 -6.87
N GLY A 910 29.52 15.66 -5.67
CA GLY A 910 29.26 14.26 -5.29
C GLY A 910 28.38 13.52 -6.31
N HIS A 911 28.57 12.20 -6.39
CA HIS A 911 27.87 11.30 -7.32
C HIS A 911 28.03 11.63 -8.82
N GLY A 912 28.98 12.50 -9.18
CA GLY A 912 29.22 12.90 -10.57
C GLY A 912 28.22 13.91 -11.14
N PHE A 913 27.36 14.51 -10.30
CA PHE A 913 26.46 15.57 -10.74
C PHE A 913 27.22 16.87 -11.03
N ALA A 914 26.70 17.73 -11.91
CA ALA A 914 27.31 19.03 -12.19
C ALA A 914 27.45 19.86 -10.90
N SER A 915 28.58 20.55 -10.73
CA SER A 915 28.82 21.38 -9.54
C SER A 915 27.82 22.53 -9.43
N LEU A 916 27.37 23.10 -10.55
CA LEU A 916 26.37 24.16 -10.58
C LEU A 916 25.07 23.65 -11.21
N SER A 917 23.97 23.70 -10.45
CA SER A 917 22.61 23.43 -10.93
C SER A 917 21.87 24.75 -11.14
N THR A 918 20.98 24.81 -12.13
CA THR A 918 20.22 26.04 -12.43
C THR A 918 18.74 25.78 -12.75
N LEU A 919 17.88 26.74 -12.42
CA LEU A 919 16.47 26.77 -12.79
C LEU A 919 16.07 28.18 -13.23
N LEU A 920 15.58 28.29 -14.46
CA LEU A 920 15.02 29.52 -15.00
C LEU A 920 13.51 29.57 -14.73
N LYS A 921 13.03 30.71 -14.24
CA LYS A 921 11.61 31.08 -14.09
C LYS A 921 11.35 32.44 -14.73
N GLN A 922 10.09 32.68 -15.10
CA GLN A 922 9.62 33.96 -15.62
C GLN A 922 8.41 34.42 -14.84
N HIS A 923 8.37 35.71 -14.45
CA HIS A 923 7.22 36.30 -13.78
C HIS A 923 7.15 37.80 -14.09
N GLN A 924 5.96 38.29 -14.44
CA GLN A 924 5.72 39.71 -14.76
C GLN A 924 6.71 40.32 -15.76
N GLY A 925 7.08 39.54 -16.79
CA GLY A 925 8.01 39.98 -17.85
C GLY A 925 9.50 39.99 -17.45
N ARG A 926 9.84 39.56 -16.23
CA ARG A 926 11.23 39.42 -15.76
C ARG A 926 11.66 37.96 -15.73
N HIS A 927 12.96 37.73 -15.87
CA HIS A 927 13.57 36.42 -15.75
C HIS A 927 14.25 36.27 -14.39
N TYR A 928 14.15 35.06 -13.83
CA TYR A 928 14.77 34.69 -12.56
C TYR A 928 15.57 33.43 -12.76
N LEU A 929 16.89 33.48 -12.52
CA LEU A 929 17.76 32.31 -12.60
C LEU A 929 18.27 31.96 -11.21
N LEU A 930 17.80 30.84 -10.69
CA LEU A 930 18.33 30.23 -9.47
C LEU A 930 19.56 29.42 -9.86
N ALA A 931 20.70 29.66 -9.20
CA ALA A 931 21.94 28.94 -9.43
C ALA A 931 22.57 28.51 -8.08
N ALA A 932 22.84 27.21 -7.94
CA ALA A 932 23.33 26.62 -6.68
C ALA A 932 24.58 25.78 -6.91
N ASN A 933 25.66 26.07 -6.16
CA ASN A 933 26.91 25.31 -6.17
C ASN A 933 26.84 24.16 -5.17
N ALA A 934 26.67 22.92 -5.63
CA ALA A 934 26.65 21.73 -4.78
C ALA A 934 28.05 21.28 -4.32
N ALA A 935 29.13 21.89 -4.80
CA ALA A 935 30.48 21.47 -4.45
C ALA A 935 30.97 22.07 -3.12
N ARG A 936 31.80 21.30 -2.41
CA ARG A 936 32.61 21.73 -1.24
C ARG A 936 33.72 22.74 -1.59
N SER A 937 33.82 23.16 -2.83
CA SER A 937 34.87 24.05 -3.32
C SER A 937 34.27 25.24 -4.06
N ALA A 938 35.02 26.34 -4.06
CA ALA A 938 34.66 27.50 -4.86
C ALA A 938 34.70 27.17 -6.36
N VAL A 939 33.78 27.75 -7.11
CA VAL A 939 33.59 27.56 -8.54
C VAL A 939 33.43 28.92 -9.18
N ARG A 940 34.15 29.15 -10.28
CA ARG A 940 33.89 30.30 -11.16
C ARG A 940 33.17 29.80 -12.40
N ALA A 941 32.03 30.39 -12.71
CA ALA A 941 31.20 29.96 -13.82
C ALA A 941 30.86 31.11 -14.77
N ARG A 942 30.81 30.80 -16.06
CA ARG A 942 30.20 31.63 -17.10
C ARG A 942 28.78 31.14 -17.32
N ILE A 943 27.82 32.04 -17.22
CA ILE A 943 26.39 31.79 -17.40
C ILE A 943 25.96 32.47 -18.69
N THR A 944 25.27 31.73 -19.55
CA THR A 944 24.62 32.24 -20.77
C THR A 944 23.12 32.00 -20.63
N ALA A 945 22.30 33.06 -20.51
CA ALA A 945 20.87 32.93 -20.21
C ALA A 945 19.93 33.70 -21.17
N GLY A 946 20.39 34.02 -22.39
CA GLY A 946 19.59 34.75 -23.38
C GLY A 946 19.57 36.26 -23.14
N ALA A 947 18.76 37.01 -23.90
CA ALA A 947 18.91 38.46 -24.12
C ALA A 947 18.74 39.36 -22.87
N ALA A 948 19.76 39.38 -22.00
CA ALA A 948 20.04 40.44 -21.04
C ALA A 948 21.15 41.34 -21.62
N SER A 949 20.84 42.60 -21.92
CA SER A 949 21.85 43.64 -22.18
C SER A 949 21.70 44.70 -21.09
N GLY A 950 22.56 44.66 -20.08
CA GLY A 950 22.45 45.54 -18.90
C GLY A 950 22.84 44.86 -17.58
N PRO A 951 22.64 45.55 -16.45
CA PRO A 951 22.93 44.99 -15.13
C PRO A 951 21.91 43.89 -14.78
N VAL A 952 22.44 42.75 -14.31
CA VAL A 952 21.68 41.64 -13.74
C VAL A 952 21.74 41.77 -12.22
N GLU A 953 20.59 41.83 -11.55
CA GLU A 953 20.53 41.94 -10.09
C GLU A 953 20.78 40.57 -9.45
N ALA A 954 21.74 40.47 -8.53
CA ALA A 954 21.88 39.32 -7.66
C ALA A 954 21.02 39.56 -6.41
N LEU A 955 19.81 39.00 -6.42
CA LEU A 955 18.86 39.17 -5.33
C LEU A 955 19.46 38.66 -4.02
N PHE A 956 19.20 39.40 -2.95
CA PHE A 956 19.65 39.10 -1.58
C PHE A 956 21.15 39.28 -1.31
N GLU A 957 21.90 39.86 -2.25
CA GLU A 957 23.37 40.05 -2.14
C GLU A 957 23.81 41.50 -2.32
N ASP A 958 22.88 42.45 -2.40
CA ASP A 958 23.12 43.89 -2.56
C ASP A 958 24.16 44.23 -3.64
N ARG A 959 24.17 43.46 -4.73
CA ARG A 959 25.12 43.59 -5.84
C ARG A 959 24.45 43.34 -7.20
N GLN A 960 25.11 43.82 -8.26
CA GLN A 960 24.73 43.58 -9.65
C GLN A 960 25.92 43.00 -10.41
N VAL A 961 25.63 42.17 -11.40
CA VAL A 961 26.61 41.63 -12.35
C VAL A 961 26.35 42.22 -13.73
N SER A 962 27.41 42.59 -14.45
CA SER A 962 27.27 43.11 -15.81
C SER A 962 27.13 41.97 -16.80
N ALA A 963 25.99 41.89 -17.51
CA ALA A 963 25.82 40.95 -18.61
C ALA A 963 26.07 41.63 -19.97
N GLN A 964 26.84 40.97 -20.83
CA GLN A 964 27.06 41.38 -22.21
C GLN A 964 26.45 40.33 -23.14
N ALA A 965 25.50 40.73 -23.98
CA ALA A 965 24.79 39.84 -24.90
C ALA A 965 24.22 38.57 -24.21
N GLY A 966 23.72 38.70 -22.98
CA GLY A 966 23.16 37.57 -22.22
C GLY A 966 24.16 36.67 -21.51
N VAL A 967 25.43 37.09 -21.44
CA VAL A 967 26.53 36.33 -20.83
C VAL A 967 27.14 37.11 -19.67
N TRP A 968 27.35 36.45 -18.54
CA TRP A 968 28.12 36.99 -17.41
C TRP A 968 28.95 35.89 -16.74
N GLU A 969 29.95 36.31 -15.95
CA GLU A 969 30.74 35.42 -15.11
C GLU A 969 30.50 35.78 -13.64
N ASP A 970 30.47 34.77 -12.76
CA ASP A 970 30.37 34.99 -11.32
C ASP A 970 31.16 33.93 -10.52
N ASP A 971 31.53 34.29 -9.30
CA ASP A 971 32.30 33.47 -8.37
C ASP A 971 31.37 32.92 -7.28
N PHE A 972 31.25 31.59 -7.22
CA PHE A 972 30.46 30.86 -6.23
C PHE A 972 31.39 30.32 -5.15
N ALA A 973 31.21 30.73 -3.90
CA ALA A 973 31.84 30.08 -2.76
C ALA A 973 31.37 28.60 -2.62
N PRO A 974 32.04 27.75 -1.80
CA PRO A 974 31.48 26.45 -1.45
C PRO A 974 30.03 26.60 -0.98
N TYR A 975 29.11 25.81 -1.55
CA TYR A 975 27.69 25.86 -1.21
C TYR A 975 26.98 27.21 -1.45
N ALA A 976 27.56 28.08 -2.29
CA ALA A 976 26.92 29.36 -2.62
C ALA A 976 25.68 29.17 -3.49
N VAL A 977 24.69 30.03 -3.24
CA VAL A 977 23.49 30.19 -4.06
C VAL A 977 23.39 31.64 -4.50
N HIS A 978 23.18 31.85 -5.80
CA HIS A 978 22.91 33.14 -6.40
C HIS A 978 21.54 33.10 -7.10
N VAL A 979 20.75 34.17 -6.93
CA VAL A 979 19.44 34.32 -7.58
C VAL A 979 19.49 35.57 -8.44
N TYR A 980 19.61 35.38 -9.75
CA TYR A 980 19.73 36.47 -10.70
C TYR A 980 18.36 36.93 -11.19
N CYS A 981 18.17 38.23 -11.37
CA CYS A 981 16.95 38.82 -11.91
C CYS A 981 17.28 39.89 -12.98
N TRP A 982 16.63 39.81 -14.14
CA TRP A 982 16.78 40.78 -15.23
C TRP A 982 15.50 40.99 -16.04
#